data_AF-T1HA25-F1
#
_entry.id   AF-T1HA25-F1
#
_cell.length_a   1.000
_cell.length_b   1.000
_cell.length_c   1.000
_cell.angle_alpha   90.00
_cell.angle_beta   90.00
_cell.angle_gamma   90.00
#
_symmetry.space_group_name_H-M   'P 1'
#
loop_
_entity.id
_entity.type
_entity.pdbx_description
1 polymer ?
#
loop_
_entity_poly.entity_id
_entity_poly.type
_entity_poly.pdbx_seq_one_letter_code
_entity_poly.pdbx_strand_id
1 'polypeptide(L)'
;MSVVILAAGKGTRMFSDLPKVLHPLAGKPMVQHVIDAAMETGAKQVHLVYGHGGDLLKDRLTNPDLNWVLQAEQLGTGHAMQQAAPFFADDEDILMLYGDVPLISPATLVRLLADKPQGGIALLTVKLDDPTGYGRIVRDDNGSVVGIVEHKDATEQQRQINEINTGILAANGQDLKRWLSQLNNNNAQGEYYITDIIAMAASEGRRVEAVHPDNLSEVEGVNNRLQLATLERVYQREQANKLLLAGVMLFDPSRFDLRGTLTHGRDVSIDANVIIEGQVSLGNRVEIGAGCIIKGSVIGDDCVLSPYTVLENAVLDAECTVGPFARLRPGAELAQGAHVGTITCNYDGANKHKTVIGDRVFVGSDSQLLAPVTVASGVTIGAGTTVTRDVEENALVISREYTSMCGIVGAVAQLDISEILLEGLRRLEYRGYDSAGLAVVDAEGHVARVRRLGKVQMLAQAVEEHPLAGGTGIAHTRWATHGELSEENAHPHVSGPIIIVHNGIIENHEPLRETLIGRGYRFVSETDTEVVAHLVHWEQQQTGGALVDVVKRVIPQLRGAYGMVVMDSRDPSVLVAARSGSPLVIGRGVGENFLASDQLALLPVTRRFMFLEEGDVAEVTRRTVRIFNRAGELVEREEIESKVNYE
;
A
#
# COMPACT_ATOMS: atom_id res chain seq x y z
N MET A 1 -41.65 1.18 24.60
CA MET A 1 -41.57 1.86 23.32
C MET A 1 -40.59 1.08 22.49
N SER A 2 -41.04 0.73 21.29
CA SER A 2 -40.33 -0.09 20.32
C SER A 2 -40.27 0.65 19.00
N VAL A 3 -39.27 0.33 18.18
CA VAL A 3 -39.03 1.02 16.91
C VAL A 3 -39.24 0.03 15.77
N VAL A 4 -39.87 0.49 14.68
CA VAL A 4 -39.99 -0.27 13.44
C VAL A 4 -39.22 0.46 12.34
N ILE A 5 -38.25 -0.21 11.75
CA ILE A 5 -37.44 0.34 10.65
C ILE A 5 -37.85 -0.36 9.35
N LEU A 6 -38.37 0.40 8.40
CA LEU A 6 -38.74 -0.11 7.08
C LEU A 6 -37.52 -0.15 6.16
N ALA A 7 -37.12 -1.36 5.75
CA ALA A 7 -35.91 -1.61 4.96
C ALA A 7 -36.11 -2.61 3.80
N ALA A 8 -37.35 -2.95 3.46
CA ALA A 8 -37.67 -3.97 2.45
C ALA A 8 -37.59 -3.51 0.98
N GLY A 9 -37.35 -2.22 0.73
CA GLY A 9 -37.36 -1.64 -0.61
C GLY A 9 -36.15 -2.05 -1.46
N LYS A 10 -36.40 -2.48 -2.71
CA LYS A 10 -35.36 -2.96 -3.66
C LYS A 10 -34.35 -1.88 -4.09
N GLY A 11 -34.74 -0.60 -4.14
CA GLY A 11 -33.84 0.50 -4.49
C GLY A 11 -33.31 0.50 -5.93
N THR A 12 -34.17 0.25 -6.92
CA THR A 12 -33.80 0.11 -8.35
C THR A 12 -32.94 1.26 -8.91
N ARG A 13 -33.16 2.49 -8.45
CA ARG A 13 -32.42 3.70 -8.87
C ARG A 13 -30.98 3.77 -8.34
N MET A 14 -30.56 2.87 -7.45
CA MET A 14 -29.18 2.78 -6.97
C MET A 14 -28.24 2.09 -7.96
N PHE A 15 -28.78 1.32 -8.92
CA PHE A 15 -28.03 0.47 -9.83
C PHE A 15 -26.96 -0.33 -9.07
N SER A 16 -27.41 -1.14 -8.10
CA SER A 16 -26.55 -1.97 -7.26
C SER A 16 -27.24 -3.28 -6.91
N ASP A 17 -26.44 -4.34 -6.80
CA ASP A 17 -26.87 -5.63 -6.25
C ASP A 17 -26.90 -5.60 -4.71
N LEU A 18 -26.26 -4.60 -4.09
CA LEU A 18 -26.33 -4.37 -2.65
C LEU A 18 -27.70 -3.74 -2.30
N PRO A 19 -28.42 -4.24 -1.29
CA PRO A 19 -29.63 -3.61 -0.79
C PRO A 19 -29.43 -2.12 -0.48
N LYS A 20 -30.39 -1.29 -0.88
CA LYS A 20 -30.30 0.18 -0.80
C LYS A 20 -29.78 0.67 0.55
N VAL A 21 -30.36 0.16 1.62
CA VAL A 21 -30.10 0.60 2.99
C VAL A 21 -28.72 0.16 3.54
N LEU A 22 -28.04 -0.75 2.85
CA LEU A 22 -26.68 -1.19 3.19
C LEU A 22 -25.59 -0.32 2.53
N HIS A 23 -25.95 0.57 1.61
CA HIS A 23 -24.98 1.53 1.09
C HIS A 23 -24.43 2.40 2.23
N PRO A 24 -23.11 2.67 2.26
CA PRO A 24 -22.49 3.39 3.35
C PRO A 24 -22.69 4.91 3.22
N LEU A 25 -22.87 5.56 4.37
CA LEU A 25 -22.71 6.99 4.62
C LEU A 25 -21.67 7.12 5.74
N ALA A 26 -20.62 7.89 5.53
CA ALA A 26 -19.48 8.03 6.44
C ALA A 26 -18.89 6.68 6.89
N GLY A 27 -18.77 5.73 5.96
CA GLY A 27 -18.22 4.38 6.21
C GLY A 27 -19.15 3.41 6.96
N LYS A 28 -20.35 3.85 7.37
CA LYS A 28 -21.34 3.03 8.08
C LYS A 28 -22.61 2.85 7.21
N PRO A 29 -23.22 1.65 7.13
CA PRO A 29 -24.47 1.44 6.39
C PRO A 29 -25.57 2.43 6.80
N MET A 30 -26.36 2.95 5.84
CA MET A 30 -27.44 3.90 6.16
C MET A 30 -28.39 3.38 7.24
N VAL A 31 -28.82 2.11 7.15
CA VAL A 31 -29.69 1.49 8.15
C VAL A 31 -29.05 1.44 9.53
N GLN A 32 -27.73 1.31 9.62
CA GLN A 32 -27.04 1.26 10.91
C GLN A 32 -27.07 2.62 11.60
N HIS A 33 -27.01 3.74 10.86
CA HIS A 33 -27.24 5.07 11.46
C HIS A 33 -28.63 5.19 12.08
N VAL A 34 -29.65 4.65 11.40
CA VAL A 34 -31.04 4.66 11.89
C VAL A 34 -31.21 3.76 13.11
N ILE A 35 -30.56 2.58 13.12
CA ILE A 35 -30.54 1.67 14.27
C ILE A 35 -29.87 2.35 15.47
N ASP A 36 -28.72 2.99 15.27
CA ASP A 36 -28.01 3.70 16.34
C ASP A 36 -28.90 4.81 16.93
N ALA A 37 -29.52 5.62 16.07
CA ALA A 37 -30.44 6.67 16.51
C ALA A 37 -31.66 6.12 17.26
N ALA A 38 -32.22 4.99 16.81
CA ALA A 38 -33.32 4.32 17.48
C ALA A 38 -32.93 3.83 18.90
N MET A 39 -31.75 3.23 19.05
CA MET A 39 -31.26 2.73 20.33
C MET A 39 -31.02 3.88 21.32
N GLU A 40 -30.55 5.04 20.86
CA GLU A 40 -30.35 6.22 21.70
C GLU A 40 -31.65 6.83 22.25
N THR A 41 -32.81 6.50 21.66
CA THR A 41 -34.13 6.90 22.21
C THR A 41 -34.61 6.02 23.37
N GLY A 42 -33.86 4.97 23.73
CA GLY A 42 -34.25 4.01 24.78
C GLY A 42 -35.25 2.96 24.30
N ALA A 43 -35.24 2.63 23.00
CA ALA A 43 -36.06 1.58 22.43
C ALA A 43 -35.79 0.22 23.10
N LYS A 44 -36.86 -0.50 23.48
CA LYS A 44 -36.74 -1.84 24.09
C LYS A 44 -36.53 -2.95 23.05
N GLN A 45 -37.05 -2.73 21.85
CA GLN A 45 -36.98 -3.64 20.72
C GLN A 45 -36.89 -2.81 19.43
N VAL A 46 -36.11 -3.30 18.48
CA VAL A 46 -36.02 -2.71 17.14
C VAL A 46 -36.45 -3.77 16.12
N HIS A 47 -37.62 -3.56 15.51
CA HIS A 47 -38.18 -4.42 14.47
C HIS A 47 -37.69 -3.95 13.10
N LEU A 48 -36.83 -4.73 12.46
CA LEU A 48 -36.31 -4.42 11.14
C LEU A 48 -37.10 -5.19 10.07
N VAL A 49 -37.92 -4.47 9.32
CA VAL A 49 -38.73 -5.04 8.23
C VAL A 49 -37.89 -5.13 6.97
N TYR A 50 -37.60 -6.34 6.52
CA TYR A 50 -36.73 -6.61 5.37
C TYR A 50 -37.44 -7.40 4.28
N GLY A 51 -36.90 -7.36 3.06
CA GLY A 51 -37.43 -8.06 1.90
C GLY A 51 -36.29 -8.61 1.04
N HIS A 52 -36.11 -8.04 -0.15
CA HIS A 52 -35.04 -8.44 -1.06
C HIS A 52 -33.64 -8.22 -0.44
N GLY A 53 -32.77 -9.24 -0.54
CA GLY A 53 -31.40 -9.19 0.00
C GLY A 53 -31.32 -9.34 1.52
N GLY A 54 -32.32 -9.97 2.15
CA GLY A 54 -32.38 -10.21 3.59
C GLY A 54 -31.18 -10.94 4.17
N ASP A 55 -30.59 -11.89 3.44
CA ASP A 55 -29.40 -12.63 3.91
C ASP A 55 -28.20 -11.68 4.08
N LEU A 56 -27.95 -10.81 3.09
CA LEU A 56 -26.90 -9.79 3.18
C LEU A 56 -27.12 -8.80 4.32
N LEU A 57 -28.38 -8.44 4.61
CA LEU A 57 -28.70 -7.60 5.76
C LEU A 57 -28.32 -8.28 7.08
N LYS A 58 -28.69 -9.55 7.25
CA LYS A 58 -28.39 -10.34 8.46
C LYS A 58 -26.89 -10.57 8.64
N ASP A 59 -26.15 -10.76 7.56
CA ASP A 59 -24.69 -10.93 7.60
C ASP A 59 -23.97 -9.64 8.02
N ARG A 60 -24.51 -8.47 7.64
CA ARG A 60 -23.87 -7.16 7.86
C ARG A 60 -24.29 -6.48 9.17
N LEU A 61 -25.49 -6.75 9.66
CA LEU A 61 -26.04 -6.17 10.88
C LEU A 61 -25.98 -7.20 11.99
N THR A 62 -25.02 -7.05 12.90
CA THR A 62 -24.75 -8.03 13.97
C THR A 62 -25.39 -7.67 15.31
N ASN A 63 -26.27 -6.66 15.35
CA ASN A 63 -26.92 -6.25 16.59
C ASN A 63 -27.91 -7.33 17.08
N PRO A 64 -27.69 -7.93 18.27
CA PRO A 64 -28.53 -9.01 18.79
C PRO A 64 -29.96 -8.58 19.15
N ASP A 65 -30.20 -7.28 19.34
CA ASP A 65 -31.50 -6.73 19.77
C ASP A 65 -32.46 -6.46 18.60
N LEU A 66 -32.08 -6.85 17.38
CA LEU A 66 -32.91 -6.71 16.19
C LEU A 66 -33.90 -7.88 16.06
N ASN A 67 -35.19 -7.57 16.04
CA ASN A 67 -36.22 -8.50 15.61
C ASN A 67 -36.40 -8.41 14.09
N TRP A 68 -36.09 -9.50 13.38
CA TRP A 68 -36.14 -9.56 11.93
C TRP A 68 -37.54 -9.90 11.43
N VAL A 69 -38.17 -8.98 10.71
CA VAL A 69 -39.54 -9.14 10.20
C VAL A 69 -39.52 -9.25 8.68
N LEU A 70 -39.92 -10.39 8.14
CA LEU A 70 -39.95 -10.61 6.69
C LEU A 70 -41.18 -9.98 6.06
N GLN A 71 -40.97 -9.15 5.04
CA GLN A 71 -41.97 -8.74 4.06
C GLN A 71 -41.66 -9.41 2.71
N ALA A 72 -42.27 -10.57 2.46
CA ALA A 72 -42.04 -11.33 1.24
C ALA A 72 -42.46 -10.55 -0.02
N GLU A 73 -43.62 -9.89 0.03
CA GLU A 73 -44.18 -9.10 -1.08
C GLU A 73 -44.21 -7.60 -0.71
N GLN A 74 -43.63 -6.76 -1.56
CA GLN A 74 -43.55 -5.31 -1.32
C GLN A 74 -44.84 -4.60 -1.78
N LEU A 75 -45.92 -4.77 -1.02
CA LEU A 75 -47.26 -4.19 -1.29
C LEU A 75 -47.50 -2.82 -0.62
N GLY A 76 -46.44 -2.05 -0.38
CA GLY A 76 -46.50 -0.73 0.27
C GLY A 76 -46.02 -0.71 1.73
N THR A 77 -45.89 0.50 2.28
CA THR A 77 -45.38 0.75 3.64
C THR A 77 -46.38 0.34 4.72
N GLY A 78 -47.69 0.47 4.47
CA GLY A 78 -48.73 -0.04 5.35
C GLY A 78 -48.68 -1.56 5.48
N HIS A 79 -48.46 -2.27 4.36
CA HIS A 79 -48.27 -3.73 4.37
C HIS A 79 -47.00 -4.14 5.14
N ALA A 80 -45.93 -3.36 5.05
CA ALA A 80 -44.70 -3.59 5.81
C ALA A 80 -44.94 -3.49 7.32
N MET A 81 -45.69 -2.45 7.75
CA MET A 81 -46.10 -2.28 9.14
C MET A 81 -47.05 -3.39 9.62
N GLN A 82 -47.94 -3.89 8.76
CA GLN A 82 -48.79 -5.04 9.08
C GLN A 82 -47.97 -6.30 9.40
N GLN A 83 -46.81 -6.51 8.76
CA GLN A 83 -45.94 -7.65 9.07
C GLN A 83 -45.29 -7.53 10.46
N ALA A 84 -45.01 -6.29 10.89
CA ALA A 84 -44.43 -6.02 12.21
C ALA A 84 -45.49 -5.95 13.32
N ALA A 85 -46.74 -5.67 12.97
CA ALA A 85 -47.86 -5.49 13.90
C ALA A 85 -48.04 -6.61 14.95
N PRO A 86 -47.85 -7.91 14.63
CA PRO A 86 -47.97 -8.99 15.63
C PRO A 86 -46.98 -8.87 16.81
N PHE A 87 -45.89 -8.11 16.65
CA PHE A 87 -44.87 -7.92 17.68
C PHE A 87 -45.11 -6.70 18.57
N PHE A 88 -46.10 -5.86 18.25
CA PHE A 88 -46.37 -4.64 19.02
C PHE A 88 -47.14 -4.97 20.29
N ALA A 89 -46.62 -4.56 21.45
CA ALA A 89 -47.38 -4.59 22.69
C ALA A 89 -48.51 -3.54 22.66
N ASP A 90 -49.62 -3.82 23.35
CA ASP A 90 -50.75 -2.88 23.43
C ASP A 90 -50.42 -1.63 24.25
N ASP A 91 -49.59 -1.78 25.27
CA ASP A 91 -49.25 -0.75 26.26
C ASP A 91 -47.94 0.00 25.95
N GLU A 92 -47.44 -0.12 24.73
CA GLU A 92 -46.24 0.59 24.30
C GLU A 92 -46.48 1.55 23.13
N ASP A 93 -45.59 2.52 22.99
CA ASP A 93 -45.50 3.33 21.78
C ASP A 93 -44.62 2.65 20.73
N ILE A 94 -45.03 2.79 19.47
CA ILE A 94 -44.32 2.32 18.29
C ILE A 94 -43.87 3.52 17.48
N LEU A 95 -42.55 3.68 17.35
CA LEU A 95 -41.93 4.69 16.49
C LEU A 95 -41.57 4.07 15.14
N MET A 96 -42.07 4.64 14.06
CA MET A 96 -41.80 4.18 12.70
C MET A 96 -40.71 5.03 12.04
N LEU A 97 -39.68 4.38 11.51
CA LEU A 97 -38.54 4.97 10.81
C LEU A 97 -38.32 4.29 9.45
N TYR A 98 -37.54 4.94 8.59
CA TYR A 98 -37.13 4.43 7.29
C TYR A 98 -35.62 4.16 7.28
N GLY A 99 -35.20 2.99 6.78
CA GLY A 99 -33.79 2.59 6.76
C GLY A 99 -32.92 3.39 5.77
N ASP A 100 -33.51 4.22 4.93
CA ASP A 100 -32.86 5.09 3.95
C ASP A 100 -32.92 6.59 4.30
N VAL A 101 -33.30 6.93 5.53
CA VAL A 101 -33.27 8.29 6.09
C VAL A 101 -32.21 8.33 7.20
N PRO A 102 -30.91 8.32 6.86
CA PRO A 102 -29.84 7.98 7.81
C PRO A 102 -29.49 9.07 8.81
N LEU A 103 -29.88 10.34 8.56
CA LEU A 103 -29.42 11.48 9.38
C LEU A 103 -30.43 11.91 10.46
N ILE A 104 -31.48 11.13 10.70
CA ILE A 104 -32.47 11.46 11.72
C ILE A 104 -31.82 11.55 13.10
N SER A 105 -31.96 12.69 13.78
CA SER A 105 -31.32 12.87 15.08
C SER A 105 -32.13 12.25 16.23
N PRO A 106 -31.47 11.63 17.22
CA PRO A 106 -32.12 11.16 18.45
C PRO A 106 -32.89 12.27 19.17
N ALA A 107 -32.36 13.51 19.16
CA ALA A 107 -33.03 14.66 19.78
C ALA A 107 -34.38 14.97 19.12
N THR A 108 -34.47 14.94 17.79
CA THR A 108 -35.74 15.09 17.06
C THR A 108 -36.71 13.96 17.39
N LEU A 109 -36.24 12.72 17.48
CA LEU A 109 -37.08 11.56 17.83
C LEU A 109 -37.62 11.65 19.27
N VAL A 110 -36.79 12.08 20.23
CA VAL A 110 -37.23 12.29 21.62
C VAL A 110 -38.30 13.38 21.71
N ARG A 111 -38.16 14.49 20.97
CA ARG A 111 -39.22 15.52 20.90
C ARG A 111 -40.51 14.98 20.29
N LEU A 112 -40.41 14.24 19.19
CA LEU A 112 -41.57 13.60 18.54
C LEU A 112 -42.33 12.71 19.53
N LEU A 113 -41.61 11.91 20.31
CA LEU A 113 -42.22 11.03 21.31
C LEU A 113 -42.84 11.82 22.48
N ALA A 114 -42.19 12.90 22.92
CA ALA A 114 -42.68 13.74 24.02
C ALA A 114 -43.99 14.48 23.64
N ASP A 115 -44.12 14.90 22.39
CA ASP A 115 -45.28 15.64 21.89
C ASP A 115 -46.44 14.74 21.43
N LYS A 116 -46.29 13.41 21.55
CA LYS A 116 -47.32 12.45 21.16
C LYS A 116 -48.55 12.55 22.07
N PRO A 117 -49.73 12.91 21.54
CA PRO A 117 -50.95 12.98 22.35
C PRO A 117 -51.41 11.59 22.81
N GLN A 118 -52.05 11.53 23.97
CA GLN A 118 -52.60 10.28 24.50
C GLN A 118 -53.68 9.72 23.54
N GLY A 119 -53.49 8.47 23.11
CA GLY A 119 -54.38 7.81 22.14
C GLY A 119 -54.38 8.43 20.74
N GLY A 120 -53.41 9.30 20.43
CA GLY A 120 -53.24 9.90 19.11
C GLY A 120 -51.87 9.61 18.49
N ILE A 121 -51.48 10.43 17.52
CA ILE A 121 -50.27 10.22 16.71
C ILE A 121 -49.38 11.47 16.81
N ALA A 122 -48.07 11.27 16.96
CA ALA A 122 -47.07 12.28 16.64
C ALA A 122 -46.55 12.03 15.22
N LEU A 123 -46.56 13.04 14.37
CA LEU A 123 -46.14 12.96 12.98
C LEU A 123 -45.02 13.97 12.72
N LEU A 124 -43.90 13.51 12.16
CA LEU A 124 -42.81 14.39 11.78
C LEU A 124 -43.10 14.96 10.38
N THR A 125 -43.26 16.29 10.29
CA THR A 125 -43.55 17.00 9.04
C THR A 125 -42.49 18.07 8.79
N VAL A 126 -42.35 18.47 7.53
CA VAL A 126 -41.41 19.53 7.15
C VAL A 126 -41.98 20.37 6.03
N LYS A 127 -41.60 21.64 5.93
CA LYS A 127 -41.99 22.52 4.83
C LYS A 127 -40.85 22.59 3.81
N LEU A 128 -41.16 22.28 2.56
CA LEU A 128 -40.22 22.36 1.45
C LEU A 128 -40.66 23.41 0.43
N ASP A 129 -39.69 24.09 -0.18
CA ASP A 129 -39.96 25.02 -1.29
C ASP A 129 -40.56 24.27 -2.49
N ASP A 130 -39.99 23.10 -2.83
CA ASP A 130 -40.54 22.18 -3.82
C ASP A 130 -41.00 20.86 -3.16
N PRO A 131 -42.31 20.69 -2.91
CA PRO A 131 -42.84 19.48 -2.30
C PRO A 131 -43.10 18.35 -3.34
N THR A 132 -42.70 18.48 -4.60
CA THR A 132 -43.02 17.50 -5.66
C THR A 132 -42.64 16.06 -5.29
N GLY A 133 -43.58 15.12 -5.48
CA GLY A 133 -43.38 13.70 -5.18
C GLY A 133 -43.69 13.24 -3.75
N TYR A 134 -43.82 14.15 -2.77
CA TYR A 134 -44.11 13.80 -1.37
C TYR A 134 -45.62 13.76 -1.02
N GLY A 135 -45.99 13.06 0.06
CA GLY A 135 -47.34 13.17 0.63
C GLY A 135 -47.58 14.54 1.27
N ARG A 136 -48.74 15.16 1.01
CA ARG A 136 -49.12 16.49 1.50
C ARG A 136 -49.88 16.41 2.81
N ILE A 137 -49.52 17.25 3.79
CA ILE A 137 -50.23 17.32 5.08
C ILE A 137 -51.51 18.14 4.92
N VAL A 138 -52.66 17.48 5.09
CA VAL A 138 -53.97 18.12 5.02
C VAL A 138 -54.39 18.54 6.43
N ARG A 139 -54.73 19.81 6.59
CA ARG A 139 -55.23 20.38 7.84
C ARG A 139 -56.67 20.85 7.69
N ASP A 140 -57.44 20.78 8.77
CA ASP A 140 -58.78 21.37 8.83
C ASP A 140 -58.75 22.88 9.10
N ASP A 141 -59.92 23.51 9.15
CA ASP A 141 -60.07 24.95 9.41
C ASP A 141 -59.54 25.38 10.79
N ASN A 142 -59.39 24.45 11.73
CA ASN A 142 -58.82 24.69 13.05
C ASN A 142 -57.29 24.48 13.08
N GLY A 143 -56.68 24.14 11.95
CA GLY A 143 -55.24 23.88 11.81
C GLY A 143 -54.81 22.48 12.28
N SER A 144 -55.75 21.59 12.62
CA SER A 144 -55.43 20.21 13.05
C SER A 144 -55.13 19.33 11.84
N VAL A 145 -54.15 18.42 11.97
CA VAL A 145 -53.85 17.46 10.90
C VAL A 145 -54.97 16.44 10.80
N VAL A 146 -55.58 16.32 9.62
CA VAL A 146 -56.73 15.41 9.37
C VAL A 146 -56.43 14.32 8.34
N GLY A 147 -55.28 14.38 7.67
CA GLY A 147 -54.90 13.37 6.70
C GLY A 147 -53.62 13.70 5.97
N ILE A 148 -53.18 12.73 5.18
CA ILE A 148 -52.08 12.89 4.24
C ILE A 148 -52.59 12.45 2.87
N VAL A 149 -52.28 13.22 1.83
CA VAL A 149 -52.60 12.83 0.45
C VAL A 149 -51.31 12.65 -0.36
N GLU A 150 -51.11 11.45 -0.90
CA GLU A 150 -49.95 11.13 -1.73
C GLU A 150 -49.93 11.98 -3.01
N HIS A 151 -48.75 12.31 -3.52
CA HIS A 151 -48.60 13.23 -4.66
C HIS A 151 -49.38 12.79 -5.92
N LYS A 152 -49.48 11.48 -6.16
CA LYS A 152 -50.21 10.92 -7.30
C LYS A 152 -51.73 11.05 -7.16
N ASP A 153 -52.23 10.97 -5.92
CA ASP A 153 -53.65 11.07 -5.59
C ASP A 153 -54.07 12.53 -5.29
N ALA A 154 -53.11 13.43 -5.10
CA ALA A 154 -53.35 14.85 -4.81
C ALA A 154 -53.90 15.62 -6.02
N THR A 155 -54.95 16.40 -5.78
CA THR A 155 -55.47 17.41 -6.72
C THR A 155 -54.47 18.56 -6.91
N GLU A 156 -54.66 19.36 -7.97
CA GLU A 156 -53.77 20.50 -8.26
C GLU A 156 -53.75 21.53 -7.10
N GLN A 157 -54.87 21.69 -6.40
CA GLN A 157 -54.95 22.55 -5.21
C GLN A 157 -54.18 21.95 -4.03
N GLN A 158 -54.32 20.65 -3.77
CA GLN A 158 -53.58 19.97 -2.70
C GLN A 158 -52.07 19.95 -2.98
N ARG A 159 -51.65 19.90 -4.26
CA ARG A 159 -50.23 19.94 -4.63
C ARG A 159 -49.52 21.23 -4.24
N GLN A 160 -50.27 22.33 -4.05
CA GLN A 160 -49.76 23.62 -3.55
C GLN A 160 -49.39 23.61 -2.06
N ILE A 161 -49.76 22.56 -1.31
CA ILE A 161 -49.37 22.45 0.09
C ILE A 161 -47.86 22.19 0.17
N ASN A 162 -47.13 23.07 0.87
CA ASN A 162 -45.67 22.95 1.07
C ASN A 162 -45.28 22.08 2.27
N GLU A 163 -46.20 21.83 3.20
CA GLU A 163 -45.96 20.94 4.33
C GLU A 163 -46.12 19.48 3.88
N ILE A 164 -45.05 18.71 4.02
CA ILE A 164 -44.97 17.33 3.55
C ILE A 164 -44.79 16.33 4.69
N ASN A 165 -45.20 15.10 4.41
CA ASN A 165 -44.96 13.95 5.25
C ASN A 165 -43.52 13.44 5.08
N THR A 166 -42.78 13.33 6.18
CA THR A 166 -41.46 12.68 6.20
C THR A 166 -41.58 11.15 6.26
N GLY A 167 -42.75 10.66 6.68
CA GLY A 167 -43.05 9.26 6.91
C GLY A 167 -42.74 8.79 8.34
N ILE A 168 -42.01 9.57 9.14
CA ILE A 168 -41.70 9.24 10.53
C ILE A 168 -42.89 9.62 11.41
N LEU A 169 -43.35 8.68 12.22
CA LEU A 169 -44.48 8.87 13.14
C LEU A 169 -44.36 7.98 14.38
N ALA A 170 -45.06 8.35 15.44
CA ALA A 170 -45.20 7.55 16.65
C ALA A 170 -46.66 7.45 17.08
N ALA A 171 -47.10 6.24 17.43
CA ALA A 171 -48.46 5.94 17.90
C ALA A 171 -48.43 4.84 18.95
N ASN A 172 -49.51 4.68 19.72
CA ASN A 172 -49.65 3.53 20.61
C ASN A 172 -49.84 2.23 19.80
N GLY A 173 -49.26 1.12 20.25
CA GLY A 173 -49.28 -0.17 19.56
C GLY A 173 -50.68 -0.77 19.40
N GLN A 174 -51.57 -0.61 20.39
CA GLN A 174 -52.96 -1.07 20.29
C GLN A 174 -53.73 -0.31 19.20
N ASP A 175 -53.62 1.02 19.20
CA ASP A 175 -54.25 1.87 18.20
C ASP A 175 -53.69 1.61 16.79
N LEU A 176 -52.37 1.47 16.69
CA LEU A 176 -51.71 1.19 15.42
C LEU A 176 -52.16 -0.14 14.82
N LYS A 177 -52.24 -1.22 15.61
CA LYS A 177 -52.78 -2.52 15.14
C LYS A 177 -54.19 -2.39 14.59
N ARG A 178 -55.05 -1.61 15.25
CA ARG A 178 -56.44 -1.38 14.87
C ARG A 178 -56.55 -0.61 13.55
N TRP A 179 -55.77 0.45 13.35
CA TRP A 179 -55.76 1.18 12.08
C TRP A 179 -55.14 0.37 10.95
N LEU A 180 -54.03 -0.33 11.21
CA LEU A 180 -53.36 -1.20 10.22
C LEU A 180 -54.29 -2.30 9.68
N SER A 181 -55.19 -2.86 10.51
CA SER A 181 -56.17 -3.88 10.07
C SER A 181 -57.25 -3.35 9.14
N GLN A 182 -57.44 -2.03 9.06
CA GLN A 182 -58.46 -1.37 8.25
C GLN A 182 -57.91 -0.79 6.94
N LEU A 183 -56.59 -0.86 6.74
CA LEU A 183 -55.97 -0.42 5.50
C LEU A 183 -56.50 -1.24 4.31
N ASN A 184 -56.69 -0.55 3.19
CA ASN A 184 -57.03 -1.13 1.91
C ASN A 184 -56.07 -0.60 0.84
N ASN A 185 -56.18 -1.11 -0.37
CA ASN A 185 -55.31 -0.75 -1.49
C ASN A 185 -56.08 -0.09 -2.65
N ASN A 186 -57.22 0.55 -2.37
CA ASN A 186 -58.05 1.25 -3.36
C ASN A 186 -57.52 2.66 -3.64
N ASN A 187 -56.30 2.76 -4.17
CA ASN A 187 -55.64 4.02 -4.54
C ASN A 187 -54.94 3.89 -5.90
N ALA A 188 -54.35 4.97 -6.40
CA ALA A 188 -53.73 5.00 -7.73
C ALA A 188 -52.57 3.98 -7.91
N GLN A 189 -51.97 3.47 -6.83
CA GLN A 189 -50.85 2.52 -6.88
C GLN A 189 -51.25 1.08 -6.57
N GLY A 190 -52.44 0.83 -6.03
CA GLY A 190 -52.82 -0.51 -5.57
C GLY A 190 -52.01 -1.00 -4.36
N GLU A 191 -51.48 -0.08 -3.56
CA GLU A 191 -50.61 -0.36 -2.40
C GLU A 191 -51.32 -0.03 -1.08
N TYR A 192 -50.89 -0.64 0.03
CA TYR A 192 -51.38 -0.26 1.36
C TYR A 192 -50.60 0.94 1.88
N TYR A 193 -51.23 2.11 1.92
CA TYR A 193 -50.61 3.35 2.37
C TYR A 193 -50.65 3.47 3.89
N ILE A 194 -49.49 3.54 4.52
CA ILE A 194 -49.42 3.83 5.97
C ILE A 194 -49.99 5.20 6.31
N THR A 195 -50.00 6.12 5.35
CA THR A 195 -50.48 7.50 5.49
C THR A 195 -51.98 7.58 5.75
N ASP A 196 -52.76 6.56 5.38
CA ASP A 196 -54.21 6.49 5.62
C ASP A 196 -54.56 6.41 7.11
N ILE A 197 -53.65 5.93 7.97
CA ILE A 197 -53.90 5.85 9.43
C ILE A 197 -54.14 7.23 10.04
N ILE A 198 -53.61 8.30 9.43
CA ILE A 198 -53.78 9.68 9.89
C ILE A 198 -55.24 10.10 9.76
N ALA A 199 -55.87 9.80 8.62
CA ALA A 199 -57.28 10.07 8.40
C ALA A 199 -58.17 9.19 9.28
N MET A 200 -57.78 7.93 9.50
CA MET A 200 -58.49 7.03 10.42
C MET A 200 -58.46 7.57 11.86
N ALA A 201 -57.28 7.97 12.36
CA ALA A 201 -57.12 8.56 13.68
C ALA A 201 -57.98 9.83 13.84
N ALA A 202 -57.94 10.73 12.85
CA ALA A 202 -58.75 11.94 12.85
C ALA A 202 -60.26 11.64 12.85
N SER A 203 -60.72 10.64 12.08
CA SER A 203 -62.12 10.22 12.03
C SER A 203 -62.65 9.68 13.37
N GLU A 204 -61.75 9.15 14.20
CA GLU A 204 -62.04 8.67 15.55
C GLU A 204 -61.93 9.76 16.62
N GLY A 205 -61.70 11.02 16.21
CA GLY A 205 -61.48 12.15 17.12
C GLY A 205 -60.14 12.09 17.85
N ARG A 206 -59.16 11.30 17.36
CA ARG A 206 -57.81 11.26 17.91
C ARG A 206 -56.99 12.42 17.33
N ARG A 207 -56.19 13.06 18.18
CA ARG A 207 -55.34 14.18 17.78
C ARG A 207 -54.09 13.67 17.06
N VAL A 208 -53.71 14.35 15.98
CA VAL A 208 -52.43 14.14 15.29
C VAL A 208 -51.60 15.41 15.47
N GLU A 209 -50.52 15.30 16.24
CA GLU A 209 -49.60 16.41 16.50
C GLU A 209 -48.44 16.39 15.50
N ALA A 210 -48.18 17.53 14.87
CA ALA A 210 -47.09 17.68 13.92
C ALA A 210 -45.85 18.25 14.61
N VAL A 211 -44.70 17.58 14.46
CA VAL A 211 -43.39 18.02 14.95
C VAL A 211 -42.49 18.27 13.75
N HIS A 212 -41.49 19.14 13.88
CA HIS A 212 -40.57 19.49 12.80
C HIS A 212 -39.12 19.12 13.16
N PRO A 213 -38.29 18.69 12.19
CA PRO A 213 -36.86 18.48 12.43
C PRO A 213 -36.14 19.82 12.61
N ASP A 214 -34.93 19.80 13.19
CA ASP A 214 -34.11 21.01 13.30
C ASP A 214 -33.44 21.35 11.96
N ASN A 215 -33.09 20.34 11.17
CA ASN A 215 -32.52 20.47 9.84
C ASN A 215 -33.27 19.61 8.81
N LEU A 216 -33.40 20.12 7.59
CA LEU A 216 -34.03 19.38 6.48
C LEU A 216 -33.32 18.05 6.19
N SER A 217 -31.99 18.03 6.35
CA SER A 217 -31.15 16.84 6.12
C SER A 217 -31.50 15.65 7.00
N GLU A 218 -32.06 15.88 8.20
CA GLU A 218 -32.45 14.80 9.13
C GLU A 218 -33.55 13.90 8.56
N VAL A 219 -34.35 14.42 7.62
CA VAL A 219 -35.53 13.74 7.08
C VAL A 219 -35.42 13.49 5.57
N GLU A 220 -34.26 13.76 4.99
CA GLU A 220 -33.99 13.48 3.58
C GLU A 220 -33.72 11.98 3.37
N GLY A 221 -34.51 11.36 2.49
CA GLY A 221 -34.36 9.96 2.09
C GLY A 221 -33.44 9.76 0.89
N VAL A 222 -32.70 8.65 0.87
CA VAL A 222 -31.81 8.28 -0.23
C VAL A 222 -32.48 7.29 -1.16
N ASN A 223 -32.60 7.67 -2.44
CA ASN A 223 -33.11 6.80 -3.50
C ASN A 223 -32.12 6.56 -4.64
N ASN A 224 -31.11 7.41 -4.79
CA ASN A 224 -30.06 7.28 -5.80
C ASN A 224 -28.71 7.75 -5.22
N ARG A 225 -27.62 7.52 -5.96
CA ARG A 225 -26.26 7.85 -5.49
C ARG A 225 -25.98 9.35 -5.40
N LEU A 226 -26.69 10.19 -6.16
CA LEU A 226 -26.55 11.65 -6.06
C LEU A 226 -27.05 12.14 -4.70
N GLN A 227 -28.24 11.69 -4.27
CA GLN A 227 -28.78 12.00 -2.95
C GLN A 227 -27.87 11.49 -1.84
N LEU A 228 -27.34 10.26 -1.98
CA LEU A 228 -26.37 9.71 -1.02
C LEU A 228 -25.12 10.59 -0.88
N ALA A 229 -24.54 11.04 -2.01
CA ALA A 229 -23.37 11.90 -2.00
C ALA A 229 -23.66 13.29 -1.41
N THR A 230 -24.85 13.84 -1.65
CA THR A 230 -25.29 15.09 -1.02
C THR A 230 -25.38 14.94 0.50
N LEU A 231 -26.03 13.90 1.00
CA LEU A 231 -26.12 13.64 2.44
C LEU A 231 -24.76 13.33 3.07
N GLU A 232 -23.87 12.64 2.35
CA GLU A 232 -22.49 12.44 2.78
C GLU A 232 -21.80 13.80 3.05
N ARG A 233 -21.92 14.76 2.13
CA ARG A 233 -21.32 16.10 2.33
C ARG A 233 -21.97 16.88 3.46
N VAL A 234 -23.28 16.76 3.65
CA VAL A 234 -23.96 17.38 4.80
C VAL A 234 -23.43 16.80 6.11
N TYR A 235 -23.36 15.48 6.22
CA TYR A 235 -22.84 14.80 7.40
C TYR A 235 -21.38 15.20 7.69
N GLN A 236 -20.50 15.15 6.68
CA GLN A 236 -19.09 15.51 6.88
C GLN A 236 -18.92 16.96 7.35
N ARG A 237 -19.70 17.90 6.79
CA ARG A 237 -19.70 19.30 7.21
C ARG A 237 -20.15 19.46 8.66
N GLU A 238 -21.19 18.73 9.08
CA GLU A 238 -21.65 18.76 10.47
C GLU A 238 -20.60 18.19 11.44
N GLN A 239 -19.93 17.09 11.08
CA GLN A 239 -18.84 16.53 11.90
C GLN A 239 -17.66 17.50 11.98
N ALA A 240 -17.24 18.09 10.86
CA ALA A 240 -16.18 19.08 10.83
C ALA A 240 -16.50 20.30 11.72
N ASN A 241 -17.75 20.81 11.67
CA ASN A 241 -18.20 21.90 12.53
C ASN A 241 -18.17 21.52 14.01
N LYS A 242 -18.59 20.30 14.37
CA LYS A 242 -18.51 19.81 15.76
C LYS A 242 -17.06 19.76 16.26
N LEU A 243 -16.12 19.30 15.42
CA LEU A 243 -14.70 19.24 15.75
C LEU A 243 -14.08 20.64 15.92
N LEU A 244 -14.41 21.57 15.02
CA LEU A 244 -13.97 22.97 15.13
C LEU A 244 -14.47 23.63 16.43
N LEU A 245 -15.76 23.46 16.77
CA LEU A 245 -16.34 23.96 18.01
C LEU A 245 -15.73 23.29 19.25
N ALA A 246 -15.25 22.05 19.14
CA ALA A 246 -14.56 21.32 20.19
C ALA A 246 -13.05 21.67 20.31
N GLY A 247 -12.53 22.54 19.44
CA GLY A 247 -11.15 23.06 19.50
C GLY A 247 -10.14 22.37 18.59
N VAL A 248 -10.55 21.47 17.69
CA VAL A 248 -9.67 20.92 16.65
C VAL A 248 -9.55 21.93 15.51
N MET A 249 -8.34 22.29 15.12
CA MET A 249 -8.13 23.16 13.97
C MET A 249 -8.16 22.35 12.68
N LEU A 250 -9.23 22.52 11.88
CA LEU A 250 -9.30 22.02 10.50
C LEU A 250 -8.96 23.17 9.55
N PHE A 251 -7.85 23.09 8.81
CA PHE A 251 -7.44 24.15 7.89
C PHE A 251 -8.40 24.32 6.70
N ASP A 252 -9.07 23.25 6.29
CA ASP A 252 -10.17 23.30 5.34
C ASP A 252 -11.26 22.27 5.72
N PRO A 253 -12.33 22.70 6.43
CA PRO A 253 -13.39 21.79 6.86
C PRO A 253 -14.20 21.19 5.71
N SER A 254 -14.12 21.75 4.49
CA SER A 254 -14.78 21.19 3.30
C SER A 254 -14.02 20.02 2.69
N ARG A 255 -12.73 19.88 3.05
CA ARG A 255 -11.81 18.82 2.60
C ARG A 255 -11.35 17.95 3.78
N PHE A 256 -12.28 17.60 4.67
CA PHE A 256 -12.05 16.69 5.78
C PHE A 256 -13.14 15.62 5.78
N ASP A 257 -12.76 14.37 5.99
CA ASP A 257 -13.68 13.23 6.01
C ASP A 257 -13.46 12.37 7.27
N LEU A 258 -14.50 12.27 8.10
CA LEU A 258 -14.58 11.37 9.25
C LEU A 258 -15.52 10.20 8.95
N ARG A 259 -14.98 8.98 8.97
CA ARG A 259 -15.67 7.71 8.69
C ARG A 259 -15.53 6.74 9.85
N GLY A 260 -16.05 7.14 11.01
CA GLY A 260 -15.91 6.43 12.27
C GLY A 260 -15.98 7.39 13.44
N THR A 261 -15.08 7.23 14.41
CA THR A 261 -15.01 8.07 15.61
C THR A 261 -13.62 8.63 15.79
N LEU A 262 -13.54 9.91 16.15
CA LEU A 262 -12.30 10.61 16.45
C LEU A 262 -12.32 11.05 17.92
N THR A 263 -11.39 10.53 18.72
CA THR A 263 -11.04 11.09 20.03
C THR A 263 -9.83 11.99 19.86
N HIS A 264 -9.83 13.17 20.47
CA HIS A 264 -8.75 14.15 20.29
C HIS A 264 -8.40 14.86 21.60
N GLY A 265 -7.13 15.25 21.72
CA GLY A 265 -6.64 16.15 22.75
C GLY A 265 -6.90 17.62 22.41
N ARG A 266 -6.09 18.49 23.02
CA ARG A 266 -6.11 19.95 22.79
C ARG A 266 -5.15 20.35 21.68
N ASP A 267 -5.43 21.46 21.01
CA ASP A 267 -4.54 22.10 20.03
C ASP A 267 -4.13 21.17 18.87
N VAL A 268 -4.99 20.22 18.50
CA VAL A 268 -4.78 19.37 17.33
C VAL A 268 -5.00 20.17 16.05
N SER A 269 -4.11 20.02 15.06
CA SER A 269 -4.24 20.64 13.75
C SER A 269 -4.27 19.60 12.62
N ILE A 270 -5.22 19.77 11.70
CA ILE A 270 -5.45 18.84 10.59
C ILE A 270 -5.57 19.65 9.30
N ASP A 271 -4.65 19.38 8.38
CA ASP A 271 -4.60 19.98 7.06
C ASP A 271 -5.60 19.34 6.09
N ALA A 272 -5.67 19.84 4.87
CA ALA A 272 -6.68 19.46 3.90
C ALA A 272 -6.52 18.02 3.37
N ASN A 273 -7.64 17.46 2.94
CA ASN A 273 -7.79 16.12 2.37
C ASN A 273 -7.39 14.99 3.32
N VAL A 274 -7.50 15.20 4.64
CA VAL A 274 -7.28 14.15 5.63
C VAL A 274 -8.54 13.30 5.78
N ILE A 275 -8.35 11.98 5.80
CA ILE A 275 -9.41 10.99 5.99
C ILE A 275 -9.14 10.20 7.27
N ILE A 276 -10.11 10.19 8.18
CA ILE A 276 -10.10 9.42 9.42
C ILE A 276 -11.09 8.27 9.32
N GLU A 277 -10.65 7.02 9.50
CA GLU A 277 -11.49 5.82 9.38
C GLU A 277 -11.46 4.95 10.64
N GLY A 278 -12.59 4.33 10.99
CA GLY A 278 -12.69 3.50 12.19
C GLY A 278 -12.52 4.31 13.48
N GLN A 279 -11.85 3.75 14.49
CA GLN A 279 -11.61 4.44 15.76
C GLN A 279 -10.19 5.00 15.79
N VAL A 280 -10.06 6.33 15.83
CA VAL A 280 -8.76 7.00 15.90
C VAL A 280 -8.70 7.87 17.15
N SER A 281 -7.54 7.84 17.83
CA SER A 281 -7.26 8.72 18.98
C SER A 281 -6.03 9.57 18.69
N LEU A 282 -6.16 10.88 18.88
CA LEU A 282 -5.09 11.87 18.77
C LEU A 282 -4.81 12.48 20.15
N GLY A 283 -3.55 12.53 20.55
CA GLY A 283 -3.09 13.24 21.74
C GLY A 283 -3.21 14.77 21.62
N ASN A 284 -2.57 15.47 22.54
CA ASN A 284 -2.47 16.93 22.50
C ASN A 284 -1.45 17.39 21.45
N ARG A 285 -1.70 18.52 20.78
CA ARG A 285 -0.77 19.18 19.85
C ARG A 285 -0.31 18.28 18.70
N VAL A 286 -1.14 17.31 18.31
CA VAL A 286 -0.89 16.49 17.12
C VAL A 286 -1.09 17.33 15.88
N GLU A 287 -0.13 17.28 14.96
CA GLU A 287 -0.21 17.94 13.66
C GLU A 287 -0.32 16.90 12.55
N ILE A 288 -1.33 17.05 11.68
CA ILE A 288 -1.60 16.14 10.56
C ILE A 288 -1.53 16.91 9.25
N GLY A 289 -0.51 16.62 8.46
CA GLY A 289 -0.28 17.20 7.15
C GLY A 289 -1.26 16.71 6.08
N ALA A 290 -1.30 17.43 4.96
CA ALA A 290 -2.30 17.22 3.92
C ALA A 290 -2.32 15.79 3.36
N GLY A 291 -3.51 15.28 3.05
CA GLY A 291 -3.69 14.00 2.36
C GLY A 291 -3.39 12.75 3.20
N CYS A 292 -3.20 12.88 4.52
CA CYS A 292 -3.03 11.70 5.38
C CYS A 292 -4.31 10.87 5.48
N ILE A 293 -4.14 9.55 5.57
CA ILE A 293 -5.24 8.60 5.80
C ILE A 293 -4.92 7.82 7.06
N ILE A 294 -5.79 7.89 8.06
CA ILE A 294 -5.54 7.32 9.39
C ILE A 294 -6.71 6.41 9.75
N LYS A 295 -6.41 5.12 9.96
CA LYS A 295 -7.42 4.11 10.27
C LYS A 295 -7.08 3.34 11.52
N GLY A 296 -8.00 3.29 12.48
CA GLY A 296 -7.86 2.40 13.66
C GLY A 296 -6.62 2.64 14.52
N SER A 297 -6.07 3.85 14.54
CA SER A 297 -4.72 4.13 15.07
C SER A 297 -4.74 5.06 16.29
N VAL A 298 -3.73 4.94 17.14
CA VAL A 298 -3.52 5.79 18.33
C VAL A 298 -2.25 6.60 18.15
N ILE A 299 -2.35 7.92 18.28
CA ILE A 299 -1.26 8.86 18.05
C ILE A 299 -1.08 9.70 19.31
N GLY A 300 0.09 9.61 19.94
CA GLY A 300 0.42 10.29 21.19
C GLY A 300 0.59 11.81 21.06
N ASP A 301 0.83 12.46 22.19
CA ASP A 301 1.03 13.92 22.27
C ASP A 301 2.21 14.38 21.40
N ASP A 302 2.12 15.59 20.84
CA ASP A 302 3.21 16.26 20.09
C ASP A 302 3.71 15.50 18.85
N CYS A 303 2.92 14.55 18.33
CA CYS A 303 3.26 13.86 17.09
C CYS A 303 3.02 14.73 15.86
N VAL A 304 3.90 14.60 14.87
CA VAL A 304 3.74 15.27 13.57
C VAL A 304 3.67 14.22 12.45
N LEU A 305 2.52 14.14 11.81
CA LEU A 305 2.33 13.36 10.59
C LEU A 305 2.53 14.28 9.38
N SER A 306 3.61 14.07 8.66
CA SER A 306 3.91 14.80 7.43
C SER A 306 2.98 14.36 6.27
N PRO A 307 2.82 15.18 5.22
CA PRO A 307 1.84 14.95 4.16
C PRO A 307 1.88 13.55 3.52
N TYR A 308 0.71 13.09 3.08
CA TYR A 308 0.50 11.82 2.37
C TYR A 308 0.98 10.57 3.12
N THR A 309 0.91 10.60 4.45
CA THR A 309 1.20 9.45 5.29
C THR A 309 -0.06 8.60 5.48
N VAL A 310 0.08 7.27 5.36
CA VAL A 310 -1.02 6.32 5.55
C VAL A 310 -0.75 5.43 6.76
N LEU A 311 -1.66 5.44 7.73
CA LEU A 311 -1.61 4.64 8.94
C LEU A 311 -2.83 3.71 9.02
N GLU A 312 -2.59 2.43 9.29
CA GLU A 312 -3.65 1.46 9.60
C GLU A 312 -3.26 0.61 10.81
N ASN A 313 -4.06 0.68 11.88
CA ASN A 313 -3.85 -0.03 13.15
C ASN A 313 -2.41 0.11 13.68
N ALA A 314 -1.93 1.35 13.74
CA ALA A 314 -0.62 1.73 14.27
C ALA A 314 -0.73 2.44 15.61
N VAL A 315 0.32 2.34 16.42
CA VAL A 315 0.44 3.03 17.72
C VAL A 315 1.71 3.88 17.71
N LEU A 316 1.57 5.17 17.94
CA LEU A 316 2.68 6.11 18.07
C LEU A 316 2.65 6.69 19.48
N ASP A 317 3.76 6.59 20.20
CA ASP A 317 3.97 7.31 21.45
C ASP A 317 4.24 8.80 21.18
N ALA A 318 4.45 9.59 22.25
CA ALA A 318 4.61 11.03 22.12
C ALA A 318 5.83 11.45 21.26
N GLU A 319 5.78 12.67 20.72
CA GLU A 319 6.89 13.32 19.98
C GLU A 319 7.36 12.56 18.72
N CYS A 320 6.58 11.61 18.20
CA CYS A 320 6.92 10.90 16.97
C CYS A 320 6.78 11.79 15.73
N THR A 321 7.63 11.57 14.73
CA THR A 321 7.54 12.25 13.43
C THR A 321 7.48 11.24 12.29
N VAL A 322 6.40 11.23 11.50
CA VAL A 322 6.16 10.21 10.48
C VAL A 322 5.86 10.86 9.13
N GLY A 323 6.52 10.39 8.08
CA GLY A 323 6.35 10.85 6.71
C GLY A 323 7.36 11.91 6.26
N PRO A 324 7.11 12.54 5.09
CA PRO A 324 5.96 12.33 4.21
C PRO A 324 6.00 10.96 3.50
N PHE A 325 4.87 10.56 2.89
CA PHE A 325 4.75 9.31 2.10
C PHE A 325 5.03 8.00 2.86
N ALA A 326 5.05 8.02 4.19
CA ALA A 326 5.24 6.82 4.98
C ALA A 326 3.97 5.95 5.00
N ARG A 327 4.16 4.65 5.16
CA ARG A 327 3.07 3.66 5.25
C ARG A 327 3.24 2.76 6.46
N LEU A 328 2.46 3.00 7.50
CA LEU A 328 2.42 2.17 8.70
C LEU A 328 1.26 1.16 8.60
N ARG A 329 1.60 -0.12 8.63
CA ARG A 329 0.65 -1.24 8.52
C ARG A 329 0.28 -1.78 9.91
N PRO A 330 -0.77 -2.63 10.02
CA PRO A 330 -1.18 -3.18 11.31
C PRO A 330 -0.03 -3.83 12.07
N GLY A 331 0.12 -3.45 13.34
CA GLY A 331 1.19 -3.91 14.24
C GLY A 331 2.43 -3.01 14.27
N ALA A 332 2.42 -1.87 13.56
CA ALA A 332 3.46 -0.85 13.68
C ALA A 332 3.34 -0.10 15.02
N GLU A 333 4.42 -0.09 15.78
CA GLU A 333 4.53 0.59 17.08
C GLU A 333 5.80 1.47 17.06
N LEU A 334 5.63 2.77 17.32
CA LEU A 334 6.73 3.74 17.40
C LEU A 334 6.84 4.25 18.83
N ALA A 335 8.02 4.11 19.43
CA ALA A 335 8.33 4.64 20.75
C ALA A 335 8.57 6.16 20.72
N GLN A 336 8.65 6.78 21.90
CA GLN A 336 8.73 8.23 22.05
C GLN A 336 9.88 8.84 21.24
N GLY A 337 9.57 9.88 20.45
CA GLY A 337 10.56 10.59 19.64
C GLY A 337 11.08 9.83 18.42
N ALA A 338 10.48 8.69 18.05
CA ALA A 338 10.88 7.95 16.85
C ALA A 338 10.55 8.73 15.56
N HIS A 339 11.44 8.64 14.56
CA HIS A 339 11.26 9.24 13.25
C HIS A 339 11.16 8.18 12.15
N VAL A 340 10.12 8.23 11.31
CA VAL A 340 9.94 7.32 10.16
C VAL A 340 9.69 8.09 8.87
N GLY A 341 10.66 8.11 7.97
CA GLY A 341 10.53 8.63 6.60
C GLY A 341 10.33 7.56 5.51
N THR A 342 9.99 6.31 5.87
CA THR A 342 10.07 5.16 4.93
C THR A 342 9.11 3.99 5.18
N ILE A 343 9.24 2.88 4.43
CA ILE A 343 8.33 1.72 4.38
C ILE A 343 8.81 0.57 5.30
N THR A 344 7.91 0.04 6.15
CA THR A 344 8.14 -1.23 6.86
C THR A 344 7.72 -2.43 6.00
N CYS A 345 8.65 -3.34 5.69
CA CYS A 345 8.42 -4.55 4.90
C CYS A 345 8.00 -5.72 5.81
N ASN A 346 6.73 -5.72 6.23
CA ASN A 346 6.25 -6.60 7.29
C ASN A 346 5.43 -7.83 6.84
N TYR A 347 5.51 -8.23 5.57
CA TYR A 347 4.78 -9.38 5.03
C TYR A 347 5.68 -10.21 4.12
N ASP A 348 5.82 -11.51 4.41
CA ASP A 348 6.73 -12.43 3.72
C ASP A 348 6.06 -13.22 2.57
N GLY A 349 4.78 -12.98 2.31
CA GLY A 349 3.96 -13.75 1.37
C GLY A 349 2.96 -14.71 2.03
N ALA A 350 3.11 -14.99 3.32
CA ALA A 350 2.21 -15.83 4.11
C ALA A 350 1.81 -15.21 5.45
N ASN A 351 2.78 -14.67 6.21
CA ASN A 351 2.62 -14.15 7.55
C ASN A 351 3.05 -12.68 7.65
N LYS A 352 2.53 -11.99 8.67
CA LYS A 352 3.00 -10.66 9.05
C LYS A 352 3.97 -10.73 10.22
N HIS A 353 5.02 -9.91 10.18
CA HIS A 353 6.08 -9.87 11.20
C HIS A 353 6.21 -8.46 11.80
N LYS A 354 6.72 -8.35 13.02
CA LYS A 354 6.80 -7.05 13.74
C LYS A 354 8.12 -6.33 13.43
N THR A 355 8.05 -5.03 13.14
CA THR A 355 9.20 -4.10 13.14
C THR A 355 9.14 -3.28 14.42
N VAL A 356 10.24 -3.20 15.17
CA VAL A 356 10.37 -2.39 16.39
C VAL A 356 11.43 -1.33 16.17
N ILE A 357 11.11 -0.06 16.44
CA ILE A 357 12.04 1.07 16.31
C ILE A 357 12.11 1.76 17.68
N GLY A 358 13.29 1.80 18.27
CA GLY A 358 13.55 2.39 19.60
C GLY A 358 13.59 3.91 19.59
N ASP A 359 13.88 4.48 20.77
CA ASP A 359 13.85 5.93 21.00
C ASP A 359 14.92 6.66 20.19
N ARG A 360 14.59 7.85 19.66
CA ARG A 360 15.54 8.75 18.97
C ARG A 360 16.27 8.10 17.79
N VAL A 361 15.64 7.15 17.11
CA VAL A 361 16.17 6.57 15.86
C VAL A 361 15.89 7.52 14.69
N PHE A 362 16.89 7.72 13.84
CA PHE A 362 16.74 8.43 12.57
C PHE A 362 16.72 7.43 11.41
N VAL A 363 15.61 7.32 10.69
CA VAL A 363 15.51 6.46 9.49
C VAL A 363 15.57 7.30 8.23
N GLY A 364 16.68 7.20 7.50
CA GLY A 364 16.88 7.87 6.22
C GLY A 364 15.83 7.44 5.19
N SER A 365 15.49 8.36 4.28
CA SER A 365 14.48 8.16 3.25
C SER A 365 14.73 6.91 2.40
N ASP A 366 13.66 6.27 1.93
CA ASP A 366 13.72 5.07 1.08
C ASP A 366 14.50 3.87 1.68
N SER A 367 14.50 3.73 3.01
CA SER A 367 15.02 2.53 3.68
C SER A 367 13.95 1.44 3.80
N GLN A 368 14.27 0.18 3.52
CA GLN A 368 13.35 -0.94 3.70
C GLN A 368 13.67 -1.67 5.00
N LEU A 369 12.74 -1.67 5.95
CA LEU A 369 12.89 -2.42 7.20
C LEU A 369 12.20 -3.78 7.07
N LEU A 370 12.95 -4.86 6.79
CA LEU A 370 12.39 -6.20 6.61
C LEU A 370 12.12 -6.82 7.98
N ALA A 371 10.83 -6.98 8.32
CA ALA A 371 10.42 -7.60 9.56
C ALA A 371 10.57 -9.15 9.50
N PRO A 372 10.86 -9.83 10.63
CA PRO A 372 11.01 -9.28 11.97
C PRO A 372 12.37 -8.60 12.18
N VAL A 373 12.35 -7.37 12.70
CA VAL A 373 13.57 -6.59 12.95
C VAL A 373 13.36 -5.58 14.08
N THR A 374 14.38 -5.43 14.92
CA THR A 374 14.47 -4.44 15.99
C THR A 374 15.61 -3.47 15.74
N VAL A 375 15.30 -2.18 15.68
CA VAL A 375 16.28 -1.09 15.60
C VAL A 375 16.35 -0.44 16.97
N ALA A 376 17.45 -0.64 17.70
CA ALA A 376 17.60 -0.13 19.06
C ALA A 376 17.73 1.40 19.10
N SER A 377 17.61 1.99 20.29
CA SER A 377 17.57 3.43 20.50
C SER A 377 18.85 4.15 20.02
N GLY A 378 18.71 5.38 19.52
CA GLY A 378 19.81 6.25 19.07
C GLY A 378 20.45 5.86 17.74
N VAL A 379 19.93 4.86 17.03
CA VAL A 379 20.44 4.43 15.73
C VAL A 379 20.18 5.47 14.63
N THR A 380 21.11 5.60 13.69
CA THR A 380 20.90 6.32 12.43
C THR A 380 20.96 5.32 11.27
N ILE A 381 19.93 5.27 10.44
CA ILE A 381 19.90 4.50 9.19
C ILE A 381 20.06 5.50 8.04
N GLY A 382 21.04 5.30 7.17
CA GLY A 382 21.21 6.15 5.99
C GLY A 382 20.12 5.90 4.95
N ALA A 383 19.86 6.89 4.09
CA ALA A 383 18.85 6.75 3.04
C ALA A 383 19.15 5.57 2.09
N GLY A 384 18.10 4.94 1.54
CA GLY A 384 18.20 3.81 0.63
C GLY A 384 18.58 2.48 1.32
N THR A 385 18.52 2.40 2.65
CA THR A 385 19.07 1.25 3.37
C THR A 385 18.08 0.09 3.48
N THR A 386 18.45 -1.11 3.03
CA THR A 386 17.68 -2.33 3.32
C THR A 386 18.17 -2.97 4.62
N VAL A 387 17.42 -2.80 5.71
CA VAL A 387 17.71 -3.40 7.03
C VAL A 387 17.07 -4.79 7.12
N THR A 388 17.89 -5.82 7.28
CA THR A 388 17.47 -7.24 7.31
C THR A 388 17.78 -7.94 8.63
N ARG A 389 18.41 -7.24 9.58
CA ARG A 389 18.85 -7.77 10.88
C ARG A 389 18.69 -6.69 11.94
N ASP A 390 18.59 -7.13 13.19
CA ASP A 390 18.54 -6.24 14.34
C ASP A 390 19.76 -5.31 14.37
N VAL A 391 19.54 -4.08 14.85
CA VAL A 391 20.55 -3.02 14.90
C VAL A 391 20.77 -2.61 16.35
N GLU A 392 22.02 -2.66 16.79
CA GLU A 392 22.43 -2.29 18.15
C GLU A 392 22.39 -0.78 18.39
N GLU A 393 22.30 -0.37 19.66
CA GLU A 393 22.14 1.03 20.07
C GLU A 393 23.26 1.94 19.53
N ASN A 394 22.90 3.18 19.19
CA ASN A 394 23.81 4.23 18.71
C ASN A 394 24.64 3.87 17.45
N ALA A 395 24.20 2.88 16.66
CA ALA A 395 24.87 2.49 15.42
C ALA A 395 24.47 3.40 14.24
N LEU A 396 25.37 3.53 13.26
CA LEU A 396 25.05 4.01 11.91
C LEU A 396 24.94 2.81 10.97
N VAL A 397 23.77 2.60 10.38
CA VAL A 397 23.53 1.54 9.39
C VAL A 397 23.35 2.15 8.01
N ILE A 398 24.21 1.73 7.09
CA ILE A 398 24.10 2.06 5.68
C ILE A 398 24.21 0.76 4.90
N SER A 399 23.25 0.46 4.04
CA SER A 399 23.53 -0.50 2.97
C SER A 399 24.18 0.28 1.84
N ARG A 400 25.52 0.36 1.86
CA ARG A 400 26.26 0.70 0.65
C ARG A 400 26.10 -0.46 -0.32
N GLU A 401 25.06 -0.43 -1.14
CA GLU A 401 25.20 -1.08 -2.43
C GLU A 401 26.16 -0.21 -3.26
N TYR A 402 27.36 -0.73 -3.50
CA TYR A 402 28.02 -0.43 -4.77
C TYR A 402 27.15 -1.06 -5.86
N THR A 403 26.15 -0.32 -6.32
CA THR A 403 25.42 -0.62 -7.55
C THR A 403 26.36 -0.44 -8.75
N SER A 404 27.31 -1.35 -8.92
CA SER A 404 27.90 -1.59 -10.25
C SER A 404 27.18 -2.79 -10.85
N MET A 405 26.05 -2.49 -11.49
CA MET A 405 25.29 -3.43 -12.30
C MET A 405 26.12 -3.79 -13.54
N CYS A 406 27.00 -4.78 -13.42
CA CYS A 406 27.72 -5.40 -14.54
C CYS A 406 27.89 -6.90 -14.24
N GLY A 407 27.97 -7.75 -15.26
CA GLY A 407 28.20 -9.19 -15.11
C GLY A 407 29.61 -9.59 -15.50
N ILE A 408 30.28 -10.42 -14.69
CA ILE A 408 31.55 -11.08 -15.06
C ILE A 408 31.32 -12.58 -15.16
N VAL A 409 31.89 -13.21 -16.19
CA VAL A 409 32.05 -14.66 -16.29
C VAL A 409 33.47 -14.97 -16.78
N GLY A 410 34.13 -15.97 -16.22
CA GLY A 410 35.41 -16.47 -16.67
C GLY A 410 35.51 -17.98 -16.54
N ALA A 411 36.35 -18.60 -17.35
CA ALA A 411 36.56 -20.04 -17.31
C ALA A 411 37.99 -20.42 -17.70
N VAL A 412 38.47 -21.52 -17.12
CA VAL A 412 39.69 -22.23 -17.54
C VAL A 412 39.34 -23.70 -17.70
N ALA A 413 39.35 -24.20 -18.94
CA ALA A 413 38.94 -25.54 -19.33
C ALA A 413 39.86 -26.13 -20.41
N GLN A 414 39.61 -27.40 -20.79
CA GLN A 414 40.31 -28.04 -21.92
C GLN A 414 39.69 -27.71 -23.26
N LEU A 415 38.37 -27.56 -23.26
CA LEU A 415 37.54 -27.40 -24.44
C LEU A 415 37.23 -25.92 -24.65
N ASP A 416 36.70 -25.60 -25.82
CA ASP A 416 36.25 -24.24 -26.13
C ASP A 416 35.16 -23.79 -25.16
N ILE A 417 35.39 -22.65 -24.53
CA ILE A 417 34.53 -22.12 -23.45
C ILE A 417 33.55 -21.04 -23.91
N SER A 418 33.57 -20.65 -25.18
CA SER A 418 32.83 -19.49 -25.70
C SER A 418 31.32 -19.57 -25.41
N GLU A 419 30.71 -20.75 -25.57
CA GLU A 419 29.29 -20.98 -25.23
C GLU A 419 29.02 -20.93 -23.73
N ILE A 420 29.94 -21.43 -22.89
CA ILE A 420 29.81 -21.37 -21.43
C ILE A 420 29.82 -19.91 -20.97
N LEU A 421 30.74 -19.11 -21.53
CA LEU A 421 30.82 -17.68 -21.24
C LEU A 421 29.55 -16.94 -21.69
N LEU A 422 29.03 -17.22 -22.88
CA LEU A 422 27.82 -16.60 -23.40
C LEU A 422 26.58 -16.96 -22.58
N GLU A 423 26.39 -18.24 -22.24
CA GLU A 423 25.25 -18.68 -21.43
C GLU A 423 25.33 -18.10 -20.01
N GLY A 424 26.52 -18.04 -19.43
CA GLY A 424 26.75 -17.35 -18.15
C GLY A 424 26.37 -15.86 -18.24
N LEU A 425 26.77 -15.17 -19.30
CA LEU A 425 26.41 -13.76 -19.50
C LEU A 425 24.90 -13.56 -19.70
N ARG A 426 24.20 -14.42 -20.44
CA ARG A 426 22.73 -14.34 -20.60
C ARG A 426 22.03 -14.35 -19.26
N ARG A 427 22.52 -15.17 -18.32
CA ARG A 427 22.01 -15.26 -16.95
C ARG A 427 22.35 -14.04 -16.09
N LEU A 428 23.32 -13.23 -16.50
CA LEU A 428 23.69 -11.97 -15.87
C LEU A 428 23.21 -10.75 -16.66
N GLU A 429 22.44 -10.91 -17.74
CA GLU A 429 21.98 -9.79 -18.58
C GLU A 429 21.07 -8.81 -17.80
N TYR A 430 20.34 -9.31 -16.79
CA TYR A 430 19.58 -8.45 -15.87
C TYR A 430 20.46 -7.44 -15.11
N ARG A 431 21.77 -7.70 -15.04
CA ARG A 431 22.77 -6.82 -14.42
C ARG A 431 23.39 -5.85 -15.42
N GLY A 432 23.16 -5.92 -16.73
CA GLY A 432 23.81 -5.00 -17.68
C GLY A 432 23.47 -5.33 -19.13
N TYR A 433 23.04 -4.33 -19.90
CA TYR A 433 22.56 -4.52 -21.27
C TYR A 433 23.00 -3.42 -22.25
N ASP A 434 23.87 -2.51 -21.82
CA ASP A 434 24.36 -1.43 -22.68
C ASP A 434 25.40 -1.94 -23.67
N SER A 435 26.29 -2.83 -23.23
CA SER A 435 27.25 -3.52 -24.09
C SER A 435 27.69 -4.84 -23.48
N ALA A 436 28.19 -5.74 -24.31
CA ALA A 436 28.75 -7.01 -23.86
C ALA A 436 29.97 -7.38 -24.71
N GLY A 437 30.89 -8.13 -24.12
CA GLY A 437 32.02 -8.67 -24.86
C GLY A 437 32.63 -9.88 -24.19
N LEU A 438 33.44 -10.61 -24.96
CA LEU A 438 34.22 -11.72 -24.46
C LEU A 438 35.57 -11.82 -25.17
N ALA A 439 36.54 -12.36 -24.47
CA ALA A 439 37.86 -12.68 -25.00
C ALA A 439 38.25 -14.09 -24.58
N VAL A 440 38.83 -14.84 -25.50
CA VAL A 440 39.40 -16.17 -25.27
C VAL A 440 40.84 -16.22 -25.73
N VAL A 441 41.60 -17.13 -25.12
CA VAL A 441 42.98 -17.44 -25.46
C VAL A 441 43.09 -18.94 -25.75
N ASP A 442 43.70 -19.28 -26.88
CA ASP A 442 44.01 -20.66 -27.25
C ASP A 442 45.29 -21.18 -26.56
N ALA A 443 45.65 -22.44 -26.80
CA ALA A 443 46.81 -23.06 -26.18
C ALA A 443 48.14 -22.48 -26.69
N GLU A 444 48.13 -21.88 -27.87
CA GLU A 444 49.25 -21.23 -28.52
C GLU A 444 49.42 -19.76 -28.07
N GLY A 445 48.48 -19.22 -27.30
CA GLY A 445 48.50 -17.86 -26.77
C GLY A 445 47.91 -16.81 -27.70
N HIS A 446 47.19 -17.21 -28.75
CA HIS A 446 46.45 -16.28 -29.60
C HIS A 446 45.19 -15.79 -28.89
N VAL A 447 44.96 -14.48 -28.94
CA VAL A 447 43.81 -13.84 -28.32
C VAL A 447 42.75 -13.55 -29.38
N ALA A 448 41.54 -14.04 -29.16
CA ALA A 448 40.38 -13.68 -29.95
C ALA A 448 39.38 -12.90 -29.06
N ARG A 449 38.94 -11.73 -29.51
CA ARG A 449 38.09 -10.82 -28.74
C ARG A 449 36.98 -10.25 -29.59
N VAL A 450 35.75 -10.27 -29.06
CA VAL A 450 34.56 -9.68 -29.67
C VAL A 450 33.84 -8.83 -28.64
N ARG A 451 33.40 -7.64 -29.06
CA ARG A 451 32.64 -6.68 -28.25
C ARG A 451 31.49 -6.14 -29.10
N ARG A 452 30.33 -5.94 -28.49
CA ARG A 452 29.14 -5.41 -29.17
C ARG A 452 28.38 -4.47 -28.24
N LEU A 453 27.78 -3.45 -28.84
CA LEU A 453 26.76 -2.64 -28.18
C LEU A 453 25.45 -3.42 -28.07
N GLY A 454 24.70 -3.13 -27.01
CA GLY A 454 23.42 -3.74 -26.69
C GLY A 454 23.54 -5.05 -25.89
N LYS A 455 22.44 -5.81 -25.93
CA LYS A 455 22.21 -7.05 -25.19
C LYS A 455 23.17 -8.17 -25.59
N VAL A 456 23.29 -9.19 -24.73
CA VAL A 456 24.13 -10.39 -24.94
C VAL A 456 23.78 -11.10 -26.25
N GLN A 457 22.54 -11.00 -26.72
CA GLN A 457 22.12 -11.53 -28.02
C GLN A 457 22.96 -10.99 -29.20
N MET A 458 23.35 -9.72 -29.16
CA MET A 458 24.18 -9.11 -30.22
C MET A 458 25.59 -9.69 -30.21
N LEU A 459 26.14 -9.93 -29.02
CA LEU A 459 27.42 -10.61 -28.85
C LEU A 459 27.33 -12.06 -29.33
N ALA A 460 26.27 -12.79 -28.98
CA ALA A 460 26.07 -14.17 -29.39
C ALA A 460 26.02 -14.31 -30.92
N GLN A 461 25.29 -13.43 -31.62
CA GLN A 461 25.27 -13.41 -33.09
C GLN A 461 26.66 -13.18 -33.69
N ALA A 462 27.43 -12.25 -33.13
CA ALA A 462 28.78 -11.98 -33.61
C ALA A 462 29.75 -13.17 -33.44
N VAL A 463 29.59 -13.92 -32.35
CA VAL A 463 30.37 -15.14 -32.07
C VAL A 463 29.90 -16.30 -32.96
N GLU A 464 28.62 -16.37 -33.30
CA GLU A 464 28.11 -17.38 -34.25
C GLU A 464 28.66 -17.13 -35.67
N GLU A 465 28.74 -15.87 -36.09
CA GLU A 465 29.35 -15.49 -37.38
C GLU A 465 30.87 -15.73 -37.41
N HIS A 466 31.54 -15.50 -36.29
CA HIS A 466 33.00 -15.64 -36.15
C HIS A 466 33.32 -16.43 -34.87
N PRO A 467 33.25 -17.77 -34.91
CA PRO A 467 33.48 -18.62 -33.74
C PRO A 467 34.83 -18.37 -33.09
N LEU A 468 34.80 -18.23 -31.77
CA LEU A 468 35.98 -18.03 -30.94
C LEU A 468 36.37 -19.36 -30.30
N ALA A 469 37.63 -19.79 -30.51
CA ALA A 469 38.17 -21.03 -29.95
C ALA A 469 39.25 -20.69 -28.91
N GLY A 470 39.26 -21.42 -27.80
CA GLY A 470 40.16 -21.20 -26.68
C GLY A 470 39.66 -21.80 -25.38
N GLY A 471 40.60 -22.34 -24.59
CA GLY A 471 40.30 -23.00 -23.31
C GLY A 471 40.22 -22.06 -22.11
N THR A 472 40.68 -20.81 -22.26
CA THR A 472 40.68 -19.81 -21.18
C THR A 472 40.11 -18.51 -21.68
N GLY A 473 39.27 -17.86 -20.87
CA GLY A 473 38.66 -16.61 -21.30
C GLY A 473 37.77 -15.97 -20.27
N ILE A 474 37.40 -14.74 -20.58
CA ILE A 474 36.63 -13.84 -19.73
C ILE A 474 35.59 -13.11 -20.58
N ALA A 475 34.43 -12.87 -19.99
CA ALA A 475 33.30 -12.23 -20.61
C ALA A 475 32.64 -11.26 -19.64
N HIS A 476 31.99 -10.24 -20.19
CA HIS A 476 31.44 -9.16 -19.42
C HIS A 476 30.17 -8.57 -20.02
N THR A 477 29.20 -8.21 -19.18
CA THR A 477 28.12 -7.29 -19.51
C THR A 477 28.33 -5.98 -18.78
N ARG A 478 28.24 -4.87 -19.50
CA ARG A 478 28.46 -3.52 -18.99
C ARG A 478 27.15 -2.74 -18.92
N TRP A 479 26.98 -2.02 -17.82
CA TRP A 479 26.12 -0.85 -17.69
C TRP A 479 27.02 0.38 -17.67
N ALA A 480 26.78 1.33 -18.57
CA ALA A 480 27.66 2.49 -18.74
C ALA A 480 27.49 3.49 -17.57
N THR A 481 28.37 3.39 -16.57
CA THR A 481 28.47 4.37 -15.46
C THR A 481 29.62 5.36 -15.65
N HIS A 482 30.64 4.99 -16.41
CA HIS A 482 31.82 5.82 -16.76
C HIS A 482 32.15 5.66 -18.24
N GLY A 483 32.29 6.77 -18.96
CA GLY A 483 32.54 6.80 -20.41
C GLY A 483 31.30 6.54 -21.24
N GLU A 484 31.26 7.08 -22.45
CA GLU A 484 30.08 6.96 -23.32
C GLU A 484 29.80 5.52 -23.76
N LEU A 485 28.63 5.31 -24.35
CA LEU A 485 28.25 4.02 -24.89
C LEU A 485 28.96 3.78 -26.24
N SER A 486 30.06 3.04 -26.20
CA SER A 486 30.87 2.69 -27.38
C SER A 486 31.46 1.29 -27.28
N GLU A 487 31.83 0.68 -28.41
CA GLU A 487 32.53 -0.61 -28.40
C GLU A 487 33.94 -0.48 -27.80
N GLU A 488 34.56 0.69 -27.93
CA GLU A 488 35.85 1.04 -27.33
C GLU A 488 35.80 0.93 -25.80
N ASN A 489 34.72 1.42 -25.20
CA ASN A 489 34.45 1.39 -23.76
C ASN A 489 33.84 0.06 -23.27
N ALA A 490 33.53 -0.89 -24.17
CA ALA A 490 33.08 -2.21 -23.78
C ALA A 490 34.26 -3.10 -23.35
N HIS A 491 34.02 -3.91 -22.32
CA HIS A 491 34.93 -4.97 -21.88
C HIS A 491 34.94 -6.15 -22.86
N PRO A 492 36.00 -6.99 -22.88
CA PRO A 492 37.25 -6.89 -22.11
C PRO A 492 38.26 -5.86 -22.67
N HIS A 493 39.04 -5.24 -21.77
CA HIS A 493 40.15 -4.35 -22.13
C HIS A 493 41.46 -5.11 -22.26
N VAL A 494 42.37 -4.63 -23.11
CA VAL A 494 43.63 -5.31 -23.45
C VAL A 494 44.80 -4.33 -23.39
N SER A 495 45.91 -4.74 -22.78
CA SER A 495 47.20 -4.05 -22.87
C SER A 495 48.35 -5.03 -23.06
N GLY A 496 48.99 -5.00 -24.22
CA GLY A 496 49.98 -6.02 -24.56
C GLY A 496 49.35 -7.41 -24.47
N PRO A 497 49.93 -8.34 -23.68
CA PRO A 497 49.37 -9.68 -23.48
C PRO A 497 48.32 -9.75 -22.35
N ILE A 498 48.03 -8.65 -21.65
CA ILE A 498 47.11 -8.63 -20.50
C ILE A 498 45.69 -8.33 -20.98
N ILE A 499 44.72 -9.13 -20.53
CA ILE A 499 43.29 -8.96 -20.81
C ILE A 499 42.51 -8.95 -19.50
N ILE A 500 41.59 -7.99 -19.34
CA ILE A 500 40.86 -7.77 -18.07
C ILE A 500 39.39 -7.44 -18.27
N VAL A 501 38.57 -7.98 -17.36
CA VAL A 501 37.19 -7.54 -17.10
C VAL A 501 37.07 -7.02 -15.68
N HIS A 502 36.21 -6.02 -15.48
CA HIS A 502 36.13 -5.29 -14.21
C HIS A 502 34.70 -4.82 -13.96
N ASN A 503 34.21 -5.08 -12.74
CA ASN A 503 33.00 -4.53 -12.17
C ASN A 503 33.38 -3.58 -11.06
N GLY A 504 32.75 -2.42 -10.98
CA GLY A 504 33.01 -1.45 -9.92
C GLY A 504 33.61 -0.15 -10.45
N ILE A 505 34.23 0.62 -9.56
CA ILE A 505 34.81 1.93 -9.84
C ILE A 505 36.21 1.98 -9.21
N ILE A 506 37.20 2.34 -10.02
CA ILE A 506 38.53 2.73 -9.54
C ILE A 506 38.55 4.25 -9.34
N GLU A 507 38.45 4.70 -8.09
CA GLU A 507 38.34 6.10 -7.70
C GLU A 507 39.59 6.92 -8.05
N ASN A 508 40.77 6.31 -8.04
CA ASN A 508 42.03 6.97 -8.38
C ASN A 508 42.50 6.70 -9.82
N HIS A 509 41.58 6.41 -10.74
CA HIS A 509 41.93 6.09 -12.14
C HIS A 509 42.56 7.28 -12.89
N GLU A 510 42.12 8.53 -12.65
CA GLU A 510 42.67 9.72 -13.31
C GLU A 510 44.18 9.93 -13.05
N PRO A 511 44.67 10.00 -11.78
CA PRO A 511 46.10 10.19 -11.53
C PRO A 511 46.95 8.99 -12.01
N LEU A 512 46.40 7.78 -11.99
CA LEU A 512 47.05 6.60 -12.55
C LEU A 512 47.14 6.68 -14.08
N ARG A 513 46.08 7.15 -14.75
CA ARG A 513 46.04 7.38 -16.20
C ARG A 513 47.12 8.37 -16.62
N GLU A 514 47.22 9.52 -15.94
CA GLU A 514 48.28 10.51 -16.21
C GLU A 514 49.69 9.92 -16.07
N THR A 515 49.92 9.15 -15.01
CA THR A 515 51.19 8.47 -14.77
C THR A 515 51.55 7.49 -15.90
N LEU A 516 50.57 6.71 -16.38
CA LEU A 516 50.77 5.74 -17.45
C LEU A 516 50.96 6.39 -18.82
N ILE A 517 50.29 7.52 -19.09
CA ILE A 517 50.56 8.36 -20.28
C ILE A 517 52.01 8.84 -20.26
N GLY A 518 52.50 9.32 -19.11
CA GLY A 518 53.90 9.71 -18.93
C GLY A 518 54.90 8.56 -19.15
N ARG A 519 54.46 7.31 -18.97
CA ARG A 519 55.23 6.07 -19.24
C ARG A 519 55.09 5.56 -20.68
N GLY A 520 54.38 6.29 -21.55
CA GLY A 520 54.26 5.98 -22.97
C GLY A 520 53.03 5.17 -23.38
N TYR A 521 52.11 4.90 -22.46
CA TYR A 521 50.84 4.24 -22.79
C TYR A 521 49.88 5.21 -23.50
N ARG A 522 49.11 4.68 -24.45
CA ARG A 522 48.04 5.40 -25.15
C ARG A 522 46.71 4.77 -24.78
N PHE A 523 45.80 5.61 -24.30
CA PHE A 523 44.45 5.18 -23.94
C PHE A 523 43.52 5.39 -25.13
N VAL A 524 42.66 4.40 -25.38
CA VAL A 524 41.63 4.45 -26.43
C VAL A 524 40.21 4.44 -25.87
N SER A 525 40.06 4.13 -24.58
CA SER A 525 38.78 4.16 -23.86
C SER A 525 38.79 5.21 -22.74
N GLU A 526 37.59 5.62 -22.35
CA GLU A 526 37.35 6.50 -21.22
C GLU A 526 37.23 5.73 -19.91
N THR A 527 37.23 4.40 -19.96
CA THR A 527 37.00 3.54 -18.79
C THR A 527 38.18 3.54 -17.83
N ASP A 528 37.87 3.43 -16.54
CA ASP A 528 38.84 3.15 -15.50
C ASP A 528 39.52 1.78 -15.65
N THR A 529 38.87 0.84 -16.35
CA THR A 529 39.36 -0.52 -16.53
C THR A 529 40.59 -0.59 -17.42
N GLU A 530 40.68 0.25 -18.46
CA GLU A 530 41.89 0.33 -19.30
C GLU A 530 43.11 0.81 -18.49
N VAL A 531 42.89 1.64 -17.47
CA VAL A 531 43.96 2.07 -16.55
C VAL A 531 44.53 0.87 -15.80
N VAL A 532 43.65 -0.02 -15.31
CA VAL A 532 44.07 -1.26 -14.65
C VAL A 532 44.80 -2.18 -15.64
N ALA A 533 44.31 -2.33 -16.88
CA ALA A 533 44.97 -3.14 -17.90
C ALA A 533 46.41 -2.68 -18.16
N HIS A 534 46.61 -1.37 -18.35
CA HIS A 534 47.93 -0.76 -18.54
C HIS A 534 48.81 -0.86 -17.30
N LEU A 535 48.24 -0.70 -16.10
CA LEU A 535 48.99 -0.80 -14.85
C LEU A 535 49.53 -2.21 -14.61
N VAL A 536 48.70 -3.24 -14.82
CA VAL A 536 49.12 -4.65 -14.73
C VAL A 536 50.21 -4.95 -15.76
N HIS A 537 50.03 -4.52 -17.01
CA HIS A 537 51.03 -4.72 -18.05
C HIS A 537 52.36 -4.02 -17.72
N TRP A 538 52.31 -2.78 -17.21
CA TRP A 538 53.51 -2.05 -16.79
C TRP A 538 54.23 -2.76 -15.64
N GLU A 539 53.53 -3.14 -14.57
CA GLU A 539 54.12 -3.88 -13.44
C GLU A 539 54.75 -5.21 -13.89
N GLN A 540 54.08 -5.93 -14.79
CA GLN A 540 54.58 -7.17 -15.36
C GLN A 540 55.88 -6.97 -16.16
N GLN A 541 56.02 -5.85 -16.88
CA GLN A 541 57.27 -5.51 -17.59
C GLN A 541 58.40 -5.14 -16.64
N GLN A 542 58.10 -4.49 -15.52
CA GLN A 542 59.13 -4.06 -14.56
C GLN A 542 59.63 -5.20 -13.67
N THR A 543 58.71 -6.05 -13.21
CA THR A 543 59.00 -7.02 -12.14
C THR A 543 59.04 -8.46 -12.62
N GLY A 544 58.37 -8.79 -13.72
CA GLY A 544 58.19 -10.17 -14.16
C GLY A 544 57.46 -11.05 -13.14
N GLY A 545 57.57 -12.38 -13.31
CA GLY A 545 56.95 -13.37 -12.44
C GLY A 545 55.55 -13.78 -12.87
N ALA A 546 54.89 -14.58 -12.02
CA ALA A 546 53.54 -15.07 -12.28
C ALA A 546 52.50 -13.95 -12.20
N LEU A 547 51.42 -14.06 -12.97
CA LEU A 547 50.37 -13.04 -13.05
C LEU A 547 49.77 -12.72 -11.68
N VAL A 548 49.58 -13.71 -10.82
CA VAL A 548 49.04 -13.52 -9.47
C VAL A 548 49.92 -12.60 -8.61
N ASP A 549 51.24 -12.71 -8.74
CA ASP A 549 52.18 -11.88 -7.99
C ASP A 549 52.17 -10.43 -8.47
N VAL A 550 52.01 -10.24 -9.79
CA VAL A 550 51.85 -8.91 -10.39
C VAL A 550 50.55 -8.27 -9.93
N VAL A 551 49.42 -8.99 -10.01
CA VAL A 551 48.13 -8.46 -9.54
C VAL A 551 48.20 -8.10 -8.06
N LYS A 552 48.82 -8.92 -7.21
CA LYS A 552 49.03 -8.61 -5.78
C LYS A 552 49.84 -7.32 -5.55
N ARG A 553 50.72 -6.92 -6.46
CA ARG A 553 51.44 -5.62 -6.41
C ARG A 553 50.63 -4.45 -6.95
N VAL A 554 49.70 -4.72 -7.87
CA VAL A 554 48.80 -3.71 -8.45
C VAL A 554 47.68 -3.35 -7.49
N ILE A 555 47.06 -4.33 -6.83
CA ILE A 555 45.90 -4.14 -5.93
C ILE A 555 46.10 -3.00 -4.90
N PRO A 556 47.25 -2.89 -4.18
CA PRO A 556 47.50 -1.79 -3.23
C PRO A 556 47.55 -0.39 -3.85
N GLN A 557 47.74 -0.29 -5.17
CA GLN A 557 47.78 0.99 -5.90
C GLN A 557 46.38 1.46 -6.30
N LEU A 558 45.36 0.60 -6.22
CA LEU A 558 43.98 0.91 -6.59
C LEU A 558 43.18 1.36 -5.37
N ARG A 559 42.31 2.36 -5.57
CA ARG A 559 41.32 2.82 -4.59
C ARG A 559 39.93 2.71 -5.21
N GLY A 560 38.96 2.28 -4.41
CA GLY A 560 37.58 2.09 -4.84
C GLY A 560 37.10 0.67 -4.57
N ALA A 561 35.96 0.33 -5.14
CA ALA A 561 35.38 -1.01 -5.06
C ALA A 561 35.35 -1.64 -6.43
N TYR A 562 35.90 -2.85 -6.54
CA TYR A 562 36.03 -3.60 -7.74
C TYR A 562 35.95 -5.12 -7.54
N GLY A 563 35.56 -5.79 -8.61
CA GLY A 563 35.72 -7.22 -8.82
C GLY A 563 36.30 -7.36 -10.22
N MET A 564 37.49 -7.93 -10.33
CA MET A 564 38.16 -8.05 -11.63
C MET A 564 38.67 -9.45 -11.87
N VAL A 565 38.71 -9.82 -13.16
CA VAL A 565 39.35 -11.06 -13.62
C VAL A 565 40.33 -10.70 -14.72
N VAL A 566 41.56 -11.16 -14.56
CA VAL A 566 42.72 -10.86 -15.41
C VAL A 566 43.27 -12.16 -15.98
N MET A 567 43.67 -12.12 -17.24
CA MET A 567 44.41 -13.20 -17.90
C MET A 567 45.61 -12.64 -18.68
N ASP A 568 46.63 -13.48 -18.87
CA ASP A 568 47.83 -13.17 -19.65
C ASP A 568 47.95 -14.17 -20.79
N SER A 569 47.96 -13.69 -22.04
CA SER A 569 47.96 -14.57 -23.21
C SER A 569 49.24 -15.41 -23.35
N ARG A 570 50.31 -15.07 -22.61
CA ARG A 570 51.56 -15.85 -22.58
C ARG A 570 51.47 -17.05 -21.64
N ASP A 571 50.51 -17.05 -20.72
CA ASP A 571 50.18 -18.19 -19.85
C ASP A 571 48.66 -18.44 -19.90
N PRO A 572 48.17 -19.09 -20.97
CA PRO A 572 46.74 -19.33 -21.17
C PRO A 572 46.16 -20.37 -20.20
N SER A 573 46.88 -20.76 -19.14
CA SER A 573 46.44 -21.77 -18.17
C SER A 573 45.89 -21.18 -16.86
N VAL A 574 45.93 -19.85 -16.71
CA VAL A 574 45.65 -19.14 -15.45
C VAL A 574 44.68 -17.99 -15.65
N LEU A 575 43.69 -17.90 -14.75
CA LEU A 575 42.93 -16.68 -14.45
C LEU A 575 43.30 -16.17 -13.08
N VAL A 576 43.41 -14.85 -12.94
CA VAL A 576 43.58 -14.19 -11.64
C VAL A 576 42.38 -13.31 -11.35
N ALA A 577 41.67 -13.60 -10.27
CA ALA A 577 40.56 -12.81 -9.77
C ALA A 577 41.00 -11.97 -8.58
N ALA A 578 40.48 -10.75 -8.46
CA ALA A 578 40.67 -9.91 -7.28
C ALA A 578 39.37 -9.24 -6.86
N ARG A 579 39.07 -9.27 -5.57
CA ARG A 579 37.84 -8.74 -4.97
C ARG A 579 38.16 -7.64 -3.96
N SER A 580 37.48 -6.50 -4.13
CA SER A 580 37.44 -5.39 -3.17
C SER A 580 36.05 -4.74 -3.29
N GLY A 581 35.06 -5.13 -2.51
CA GLY A 581 33.69 -4.58 -2.57
C GLY A 581 32.77 -5.30 -3.56
N SER A 582 33.10 -5.34 -4.86
CA SER A 582 32.21 -5.99 -5.85
C SER A 582 32.34 -7.53 -5.81
N PRO A 583 31.22 -8.27 -5.85
CA PRO A 583 31.22 -9.71 -5.59
C PRO A 583 31.88 -10.52 -6.71
N LEU A 584 32.57 -11.58 -6.30
CA LEU A 584 33.10 -12.63 -7.16
C LEU A 584 32.98 -13.99 -6.47
N VAL A 585 32.67 -15.01 -7.25
CA VAL A 585 32.53 -16.41 -6.84
C VAL A 585 33.29 -17.31 -7.80
N ILE A 586 33.92 -18.36 -7.25
CA ILE A 586 34.61 -19.40 -8.01
C ILE A 586 33.69 -20.62 -8.10
N GLY A 587 33.42 -21.09 -9.31
CA GLY A 587 32.74 -22.36 -9.56
C GLY A 587 33.73 -23.51 -9.77
N ARG A 588 33.54 -24.62 -9.06
CA ARG A 588 34.45 -25.77 -9.06
C ARG A 588 33.95 -26.88 -9.98
N GLY A 589 34.62 -27.08 -11.11
CA GLY A 589 34.32 -28.14 -12.08
C GLY A 589 35.18 -29.40 -11.90
N VAL A 590 35.07 -30.34 -12.83
CA VAL A 590 35.94 -31.54 -12.89
C VAL A 590 36.92 -31.38 -14.05
N GLY A 591 38.13 -30.90 -13.76
CA GLY A 591 39.15 -30.63 -14.79
C GLY A 591 39.02 -29.26 -15.49
N GLU A 592 38.17 -28.41 -14.94
CA GLU A 592 37.90 -27.02 -15.30
C GLU A 592 37.44 -26.24 -14.06
N ASN A 593 37.64 -24.92 -14.06
CA ASN A 593 37.13 -24.03 -13.02
C ASN A 593 36.60 -22.75 -13.64
N PHE A 594 35.68 -22.11 -12.93
CA PHE A 594 34.92 -20.96 -13.42
C PHE A 594 34.97 -19.81 -12.42
N LEU A 595 34.72 -18.61 -12.90
CA LEU A 595 34.59 -17.37 -12.14
C LEU A 595 33.31 -16.66 -12.58
N ALA A 596 32.59 -16.07 -11.64
CA ALA A 596 31.48 -15.18 -11.99
C ALA A 596 31.26 -14.11 -10.92
N SER A 597 30.53 -13.05 -11.26
CA SER A 597 30.05 -12.08 -10.27
C SER A 597 28.84 -12.58 -9.47
N ASP A 598 28.19 -13.67 -9.91
CA ASP A 598 27.05 -14.32 -9.26
C ASP A 598 27.04 -15.82 -9.60
N GLN A 599 26.75 -16.67 -8.62
CA GLN A 599 26.68 -18.13 -8.79
C GLN A 599 25.63 -18.57 -9.83
N LEU A 600 24.59 -17.76 -10.06
CA LEU A 600 23.54 -18.06 -11.05
C LEU A 600 24.10 -18.25 -12.47
N ALA A 601 25.18 -17.53 -12.82
CA ALA A 601 25.84 -17.68 -14.11
C ALA A 601 26.45 -19.07 -14.34
N LEU A 602 26.80 -19.75 -13.25
CA LEU A 602 27.60 -20.97 -13.27
C LEU A 602 26.80 -22.24 -12.96
N LEU A 603 25.53 -22.10 -12.55
CA LEU A 603 24.65 -23.24 -12.28
C LEU A 603 24.53 -24.28 -13.41
N PRO A 604 24.60 -23.91 -14.71
CA PRO A 604 24.60 -24.90 -15.80
C PRO A 604 25.83 -25.82 -15.81
N VAL A 605 26.96 -25.37 -15.25
CA VAL A 605 28.25 -26.08 -15.33
C VAL A 605 28.76 -26.59 -13.99
N THR A 606 28.32 -26.03 -12.87
CA THR A 606 28.66 -26.52 -11.53
C THR A 606 27.67 -26.07 -10.46
N ARG A 607 27.61 -26.82 -9.36
CA ARG A 607 26.89 -26.45 -8.13
C ARG A 607 27.82 -26.20 -6.94
N ARG A 608 29.13 -26.32 -7.12
CA ARG A 608 30.12 -26.18 -6.05
C ARG A 608 30.80 -24.83 -6.15
N PHE A 609 30.68 -24.02 -5.11
CA PHE A 609 31.07 -22.62 -5.12
C PHE A 609 32.00 -22.27 -3.96
N MET A 610 33.02 -21.45 -4.24
CA MET A 610 33.85 -20.80 -3.23
C MET A 610 33.68 -19.29 -3.36
N PHE A 611 33.22 -18.63 -2.31
CA PHE A 611 33.02 -17.18 -2.32
C PHE A 611 34.30 -16.47 -1.88
N LEU A 612 34.74 -15.48 -2.67
CA LEU A 612 35.87 -14.64 -2.29
C LEU A 612 35.46 -13.66 -1.19
N GLU A 613 36.34 -13.41 -0.22
CA GLU A 613 36.15 -12.38 0.80
C GLU A 613 36.75 -11.04 0.37
N GLU A 614 36.54 -10.02 1.20
CA GLU A 614 37.05 -8.68 0.96
C GLU A 614 38.59 -8.66 0.95
N GLY A 615 39.18 -8.19 -0.16
CA GLY A 615 40.63 -8.12 -0.35
C GLY A 615 41.27 -9.42 -0.83
N ASP A 616 40.49 -10.46 -1.15
CA ASP A 616 41.02 -11.71 -1.69
C ASP A 616 41.55 -11.55 -3.13
N VAL A 617 42.66 -12.23 -3.41
CA VAL A 617 43.18 -12.47 -4.76
C VAL A 617 43.25 -13.98 -4.99
N ALA A 618 42.61 -14.48 -6.05
CA ALA A 618 42.56 -15.89 -6.36
C ALA A 618 43.25 -16.20 -7.68
N GLU A 619 44.15 -17.18 -7.68
CA GLU A 619 44.68 -17.80 -8.88
C GLU A 619 43.87 -19.08 -9.18
N VAL A 620 43.30 -19.12 -10.37
CA VAL A 620 42.41 -20.18 -10.83
C VAL A 620 43.01 -20.83 -12.07
N THR A 621 43.33 -22.11 -11.97
CA THR A 621 43.72 -22.95 -13.11
C THR A 621 42.65 -24.00 -13.37
N ARG A 622 42.81 -24.83 -14.39
CA ARG A 622 41.93 -25.99 -14.64
C ARG A 622 41.84 -26.98 -13.47
N ARG A 623 42.87 -27.05 -12.62
CA ARG A 623 43.02 -28.10 -11.59
C ARG A 623 43.07 -27.53 -10.18
N THR A 624 43.60 -26.33 -10.03
CA THR A 624 43.90 -25.73 -8.73
C THR A 624 43.23 -24.37 -8.58
N VAL A 625 42.84 -24.06 -7.35
CA VAL A 625 42.39 -22.74 -6.93
C VAL A 625 43.23 -22.38 -5.72
N ARG A 626 43.95 -21.26 -5.77
CA ARG A 626 44.76 -20.73 -4.66
C ARG A 626 44.25 -19.34 -4.32
N ILE A 627 43.82 -19.13 -3.08
CA ILE A 627 43.26 -17.85 -2.64
C ILE A 627 44.21 -17.22 -1.64
N PHE A 628 44.52 -15.95 -1.83
CA PHE A 628 45.37 -15.16 -0.96
C PHE A 628 44.55 -14.04 -0.32
N ASN A 629 44.63 -13.89 1.00
CA ASN A 629 43.96 -12.80 1.70
C ASN A 629 44.65 -11.44 1.43
N ARG A 630 44.12 -10.37 2.02
CA ARG A 630 44.69 -9.01 1.92
C ARG A 630 46.14 -8.89 2.40
N ALA A 631 46.58 -9.74 3.33
CA ALA A 631 47.97 -9.80 3.80
C ALA A 631 48.89 -10.57 2.84
N GLY A 632 48.33 -11.17 1.78
CA GLY A 632 49.04 -11.95 0.78
C GLY A 632 49.31 -13.40 1.19
N GLU A 633 48.71 -13.87 2.28
CA GLU A 633 48.84 -15.21 2.83
C GLU A 633 47.85 -16.17 2.16
N LEU A 634 48.25 -17.42 1.95
CA LEU A 634 47.38 -18.45 1.38
C LEU A 634 46.28 -18.82 2.40
N VAL A 635 45.03 -18.80 1.95
CA VAL A 635 43.85 -19.09 2.76
C VAL A 635 42.95 -20.11 2.08
N GLU A 636 42.26 -20.91 2.87
CA GLU A 636 41.18 -21.77 2.38
C GLU A 636 39.83 -21.05 2.53
N ARG A 637 39.00 -21.12 1.49
CA ARG A 637 37.60 -20.68 1.53
C ARG A 637 36.72 -21.92 1.44
N GLU A 638 35.60 -21.90 2.16
CA GLU A 638 34.66 -23.02 2.17
C GLU A 638 34.10 -23.28 0.76
N GLU A 639 34.09 -24.55 0.35
CA GLU A 639 33.39 -24.99 -0.86
C GLU A 639 31.96 -25.38 -0.48
N ILE A 640 30.99 -24.61 -0.97
CA ILE A 640 29.56 -24.76 -0.66
C ILE A 640 28.86 -25.37 -1.86
N GLU A 641 28.03 -26.39 -1.63
CA GLU A 641 27.14 -26.93 -2.66
C GLU A 641 25.81 -26.16 -2.67
N SER A 642 25.48 -25.51 -3.78
CA SER A 642 24.27 -24.70 -3.91
C SER A 642 23.02 -25.58 -4.04
N LYS A 643 22.05 -25.31 -3.16
CA LYS A 643 20.69 -25.90 -3.18
C LYS A 643 19.71 -25.08 -4.01
N VAL A 644 20.16 -23.99 -4.64
CA VAL A 644 19.31 -23.13 -5.46
C VAL A 644 18.86 -23.91 -6.69
N ASN A 645 17.55 -24.02 -6.87
CA ASN A 645 16.94 -24.56 -8.07
C ASN A 645 16.36 -23.41 -8.88
N TYR A 646 16.66 -23.41 -10.18
CA TYR A 646 16.14 -22.47 -11.15
C TYR A 646 15.28 -23.28 -12.12
N GLU A 647 13.95 -23.15 -12.03
CA GLU A 647 13.01 -23.61 -13.06
C GLU A 647 12.81 -22.52 -14.11
#